data_AF-A0A1I1WTS7-F1
#
_entry.id   AF-A0A1I1WTS7-F1
#
_cell.length_a   1.000
_cell.length_b   1.000
_cell.length_c   1.000
_cell.angle_alpha   90.00
_cell.angle_beta   90.00
_cell.angle_gamma   90.00
#
_symmetry.space_group_name_H-M   'P 1'
#
loop_
_entity.id
_entity.type
_entity.pdbx_description
1 polymer ?
#
loop_
_entity_poly.entity_id
_entity_poly.type
_entity_poly.pdbx_seq_one_letter_code
_entity_poly.pdbx_strand_id
1 'polypeptide(L)'
;MSLAPRRLRLSASLTLALAAAVPGCLKVPVGDVDAPGGKEGSPAEAKAVIDRYVAALGGEEALRKIAQRTVEARMTFLPETGCTEKDENCRTAETVGTFTLQSTADQRLYRRTVIDKQIEEEGYDGKTGWQFRRGFLVLEDEDESVITREDAALHWYFDFDKRGIELALEKPRDKDFDGNARTLDGVRWSSKGDLIPPKTQWYDRKTGLLAEELLEDDKAEPPISQHIIYDDYRQIDGVLVPHKIRLVNKFGDRTQEVVFVTQRVDHAPIKPEVFQVPKVPPPEKAKDEKLVALAKAREFAAAEPKNLDAQVALARALWAASHFDEAADAAQVALKLQPKEAEALWILARARVLQGRFKEALPILDRAGKAGVRDVLVHAQRAWIASHQRDFSAVADALDHLGEANAQLAGRYRNFAGKPLQVSFKGNGCTAELPIATEGTVTFVDVQIGEEKVRALVDTGAADVILDGDIAAKLKIPVRSKSRLGGEGGPEIGHGQIDALTVGNATIAGIPVDVFPHQVLEQMTGGVGAAPQAVLGARVLELFQVSFDLPNNKLVLVNPIPKCKSALASYRTGSGAPFYLHETHFLYVLGAMNGAEGLFLVNTGMQGVAITATTKAFARAGIGAPPLRRNEAALVDVAEFTIGNAFKALGLRGAYGYFEQSESSDQFRIDGMLGLDFVGRGRLTIDYPERKLYFAAPPAEAAGPAAAAAPAAPAKGK
;
A
#
# COMPACT_ATOMS: atom_id res chain seq x y z
N MET A 1 1.86 -21.22 2.39
CA MET A 1 2.95 -20.29 2.75
C MET A 1 3.96 -20.29 1.60
N SER A 2 4.00 -19.23 0.79
CA SER A 2 5.22 -18.69 0.18
C SER A 2 4.85 -17.42 -0.60
N LEU A 3 5.52 -16.31 -0.28
CA LEU A 3 5.48 -15.01 -0.94
C LEU A 3 6.85 -14.81 -1.61
N ALA A 4 6.93 -15.04 -2.94
CA ALA A 4 7.72 -14.33 -3.97
C ALA A 4 9.26 -14.10 -3.79
N PRO A 5 10.01 -13.48 -4.75
CA PRO A 5 9.98 -13.49 -6.22
C PRO A 5 11.37 -13.74 -6.89
N ARG A 6 11.41 -14.07 -8.19
CA ARG A 6 12.20 -13.41 -9.29
C ARG A 6 12.62 -14.35 -10.42
N ARG A 7 12.37 -13.89 -11.65
CA ARG A 7 13.04 -14.31 -12.89
C ARG A 7 14.44 -13.65 -12.99
N LEU A 8 15.44 -14.39 -13.47
CA LEU A 8 16.42 -13.89 -14.43
C LEU A 8 17.11 -15.06 -15.16
N ARG A 9 17.25 -14.94 -16.48
CA ARG A 9 17.94 -15.87 -17.38
C ARG A 9 19.46 -15.79 -17.15
N LEU A 10 20.18 -16.91 -17.23
CA LEU A 10 21.42 -17.00 -18.02
C LEU A 10 21.86 -18.44 -18.27
N SER A 11 22.18 -18.66 -19.54
CA SER A 11 22.81 -19.80 -20.19
C SER A 11 24.24 -20.07 -19.71
N ALA A 12 24.63 -21.34 -19.60
CA ALA A 12 25.77 -21.95 -20.32
C ALA A 12 26.32 -23.18 -19.57
N SER A 13 26.25 -24.32 -20.26
CA SER A 13 27.31 -25.31 -20.46
C SER A 13 28.35 -25.55 -19.36
N LEU A 14 28.45 -26.79 -18.86
CA LEU A 14 29.73 -27.50 -18.85
C LEU A 14 29.53 -29.03 -18.75
N THR A 15 29.72 -29.71 -19.87
CA THR A 15 30.18 -31.10 -19.95
C THR A 15 31.57 -31.22 -19.33
N LEU A 16 31.78 -32.18 -18.43
CA LEU A 16 32.92 -33.10 -18.58
C LEU A 16 32.73 -34.38 -17.75
N ALA A 17 32.83 -35.50 -18.44
CA ALA A 17 32.90 -36.84 -17.90
C ALA A 17 34.21 -37.05 -17.12
N LEU A 18 34.17 -37.94 -16.13
CA LEU A 18 35.32 -38.80 -15.81
C LEU A 18 34.81 -40.14 -15.27
N ALA A 19 35.03 -41.20 -16.04
CA ALA A 19 35.00 -42.57 -15.56
C ALA A 19 36.44 -43.01 -15.29
N ALA A 20 36.70 -43.60 -14.12
CA ALA A 20 37.78 -44.54 -13.92
C ALA A 20 37.45 -45.47 -12.74
N ALA A 21 37.47 -46.76 -13.01
CA ALA A 21 37.16 -47.85 -12.10
C ALA A 21 38.37 -48.24 -11.22
N VAL A 22 38.10 -48.79 -10.04
CA VAL A 22 38.96 -49.77 -9.37
C VAL A 22 38.08 -50.90 -8.81
N PRO A 23 38.39 -52.19 -9.08
CA PRO A 23 37.63 -53.34 -8.59
C PRO A 23 38.18 -53.84 -7.25
N GLY A 24 37.30 -54.06 -6.28
CA GLY A 24 37.63 -54.67 -4.98
C GLY A 24 36.36 -54.99 -4.19
N CYS A 25 35.95 -56.26 -4.26
CA CYS A 25 34.65 -56.76 -3.82
C CYS A 25 34.31 -56.54 -2.34
N LEU A 26 33.09 -56.07 -2.09
CA LEU A 26 32.19 -56.70 -1.12
C LEU A 26 30.84 -56.92 -1.82
N LYS A 27 30.58 -58.16 -2.22
CA LYS A 27 29.27 -58.60 -2.71
C LYS A 27 28.34 -58.73 -1.51
N VAL A 28 27.41 -57.79 -1.37
CA VAL A 28 26.16 -57.99 -0.63
C VAL A 28 25.13 -58.43 -1.67
N PRO A 29 24.35 -59.50 -1.43
CA PRO A 29 23.45 -60.04 -2.43
C PRO A 29 22.45 -58.99 -2.89
N VAL A 30 22.36 -58.85 -4.22
CA VAL A 30 21.27 -58.17 -4.90
C VAL A 30 20.02 -58.99 -4.58
N GLY A 31 19.25 -58.54 -3.59
CA GLY A 31 17.86 -58.94 -3.46
C GLY A 31 17.13 -58.36 -4.67
N ASP A 32 16.55 -59.23 -5.48
CA ASP A 32 15.78 -58.90 -6.68
C ASP A 32 14.87 -57.70 -6.46
N VAL A 33 15.10 -56.64 -7.23
CA VAL A 33 14.08 -55.66 -7.59
C VAL A 33 13.91 -55.77 -9.09
N ASP A 34 12.68 -56.12 -9.46
CA ASP A 34 12.31 -56.66 -10.75
C ASP A 34 12.81 -55.84 -11.93
N ALA A 35 13.30 -56.54 -12.95
CA ALA A 35 13.47 -55.96 -14.28
C ALA A 35 12.12 -55.41 -14.78
N PRO A 36 12.08 -54.22 -15.42
CA PRO A 36 10.84 -53.67 -15.96
C PRO A 36 10.15 -54.65 -16.91
N GLY A 37 8.86 -54.91 -16.71
CA GLY A 37 8.03 -55.70 -17.64
C GLY A 37 7.73 -57.17 -17.29
N GLY A 38 8.10 -57.65 -16.09
CA GLY A 38 7.61 -58.94 -15.56
C GLY A 38 6.16 -58.86 -15.05
N LYS A 39 5.42 -59.99 -14.97
CA LYS A 39 4.02 -60.04 -14.48
C LYS A 39 3.83 -59.55 -13.03
N GLU A 40 4.92 -59.48 -12.24
CA GLU A 40 4.96 -58.98 -10.85
C GLU A 40 5.95 -57.81 -10.66
N GLY A 41 6.58 -57.35 -11.77
CA GLY A 41 7.64 -56.34 -11.73
C GLY A 41 7.16 -54.90 -11.84
N SER A 42 8.07 -53.95 -11.58
CA SER A 42 7.78 -52.52 -11.79
C SER A 42 7.33 -52.28 -13.24
N PRO A 43 6.31 -51.44 -13.48
CA PRO A 43 5.91 -51.09 -14.84
C PRO A 43 7.05 -50.45 -15.63
N ALA A 44 7.08 -50.69 -16.94
CA ALA A 44 8.11 -50.16 -17.85
C ALA A 44 7.90 -48.68 -18.21
N GLU A 45 6.70 -48.14 -17.97
CA GLU A 45 6.33 -46.76 -18.26
C GLU A 45 5.55 -46.14 -17.10
N ALA A 46 5.75 -44.84 -16.84
CA ALA A 46 5.08 -44.13 -15.75
C ALA A 46 3.55 -44.10 -15.92
N LYS A 47 3.07 -44.01 -17.16
CA LYS A 47 1.64 -44.05 -17.48
C LYS A 47 0.98 -45.36 -17.01
N ALA A 48 1.67 -46.49 -17.11
CA ALA A 48 1.13 -47.78 -16.64
C ALA A 48 0.94 -47.83 -15.12
N VAL A 49 1.77 -47.12 -14.34
CA VAL A 49 1.57 -46.95 -12.89
C VAL A 49 0.27 -46.19 -12.62
N ILE A 50 0.04 -45.08 -13.35
CA ILE A 50 -1.19 -44.28 -13.22
C ILE A 50 -2.42 -45.06 -13.67
N ASP A 51 -2.35 -45.81 -14.78
CA ASP A 51 -3.49 -46.60 -15.27
C ASP A 51 -3.89 -47.69 -14.25
N ARG A 52 -2.91 -48.29 -13.57
CA ARG A 52 -3.16 -49.21 -12.45
C ARG A 52 -3.83 -48.51 -11.27
N TYR A 53 -3.42 -47.28 -10.95
CA TYR A 53 -4.06 -46.47 -9.91
C TYR A 53 -5.52 -46.13 -10.27
N VAL A 54 -5.78 -45.71 -11.50
CA VAL A 54 -7.14 -45.45 -12.01
C VAL A 54 -8.02 -46.71 -11.90
N ALA A 55 -7.48 -47.88 -12.26
CA ALA A 55 -8.19 -49.15 -12.11
C ALA A 55 -8.48 -49.47 -10.64
N ALA A 56 -7.48 -49.30 -9.75
CA ALA A 56 -7.62 -49.54 -8.31
C ALA A 56 -8.68 -48.63 -7.66
N LEU A 57 -8.76 -47.36 -8.08
CA LEU A 57 -9.74 -46.41 -7.55
C LEU A 57 -11.20 -46.73 -7.92
N GLY A 58 -11.45 -47.58 -8.92
CA GLY A 58 -12.81 -47.91 -9.40
C GLY A 58 -12.97 -47.87 -10.92
N GLY A 59 -11.91 -47.50 -11.65
CA GLY A 59 -11.89 -47.47 -13.11
C GLY A 59 -12.32 -46.13 -13.71
N GLU A 60 -11.87 -45.88 -14.95
CA GLU A 60 -12.04 -44.58 -15.62
C GLU A 60 -13.51 -44.16 -15.78
N GLU A 61 -14.40 -45.10 -16.13
CA GLU A 61 -15.83 -44.81 -16.33
C GLU A 61 -16.50 -44.33 -15.03
N ALA A 62 -16.22 -44.99 -13.91
CA ALA A 62 -16.78 -44.62 -12.60
C ALA A 62 -16.23 -43.26 -12.14
N LEU A 63 -14.92 -43.04 -12.30
CA LEU A 63 -14.28 -41.79 -11.90
C LEU A 63 -14.82 -40.61 -12.73
N ARG A 64 -14.90 -40.73 -14.07
CA ARG A 64 -15.41 -39.65 -14.92
C ARG A 64 -16.89 -39.32 -14.73
N LYS A 65 -17.70 -40.21 -14.15
CA LYS A 65 -19.10 -39.93 -13.77
C LYS A 65 -19.20 -38.98 -12.58
N ILE A 66 -18.14 -38.86 -11.78
CA ILE A 66 -18.11 -37.94 -10.64
C ILE A 66 -17.86 -36.52 -11.14
N ALA A 67 -18.93 -35.78 -11.39
CA ALA A 67 -18.82 -34.40 -11.87
C ALA A 67 -18.30 -33.42 -10.81
N GLN A 68 -18.47 -33.73 -9.52
CA GLN A 68 -18.04 -32.88 -8.41
C GLN A 68 -17.84 -33.68 -7.14
N ARG A 69 -17.11 -33.13 -6.18
CA ARG A 69 -16.89 -33.73 -4.87
C ARG A 69 -16.81 -32.69 -3.77
N THR A 70 -17.50 -32.94 -2.67
CA THR A 70 -17.29 -32.28 -1.38
C THR A 70 -16.56 -33.26 -0.45
N VAL A 71 -15.50 -32.79 0.21
CA VAL A 71 -14.78 -33.48 1.27
C VAL A 71 -14.79 -32.59 2.50
N GLU A 72 -15.29 -33.11 3.62
CA GLU A 72 -15.18 -32.47 4.93
C GLU A 72 -14.28 -33.33 5.80
N ALA A 73 -13.27 -32.73 6.41
CA ALA A 73 -12.30 -33.40 7.26
C ALA A 73 -12.07 -32.64 8.56
N ARG A 74 -11.79 -33.41 9.62
CA ARG A 74 -11.15 -32.87 10.83
C ARG A 74 -9.66 -32.77 10.56
N MET A 75 -9.07 -31.62 10.85
CA MET A 75 -7.64 -31.37 10.69
C MET A 75 -7.02 -31.22 12.08
N THR A 76 -5.98 -31.99 12.38
CA THR A 76 -5.28 -31.94 13.67
C THR A 76 -3.83 -31.55 13.44
N PHE A 77 -3.43 -30.37 13.91
CA PHE A 77 -2.04 -29.95 13.98
C PHE A 77 -1.40 -30.55 15.22
N LEU A 78 -0.38 -31.38 15.04
CA LEU A 78 0.40 -31.92 16.14
C LEU A 78 1.44 -30.90 16.63
N PRO A 79 1.93 -31.02 17.87
CA PRO A 79 3.06 -30.23 18.35
C PRO A 79 4.27 -30.36 17.40
N GLU A 80 4.88 -29.24 17.06
CA GLU A 80 6.07 -29.20 16.22
C GLU A 80 7.28 -29.76 16.96
N THR A 81 8.13 -30.48 16.23
CA THR A 81 9.40 -31.00 16.75
C THR A 81 10.57 -30.22 16.18
N GLY A 82 11.69 -30.17 16.90
CA GLY A 82 12.90 -29.43 16.47
C GLY A 82 12.86 -27.93 16.80
N CYS A 83 11.94 -27.50 17.66
CA CYS A 83 11.87 -26.12 18.13
C CYS A 83 12.88 -25.83 19.25
N THR A 84 13.39 -24.60 19.27
CA THR A 84 14.25 -24.06 20.32
C THR A 84 13.49 -23.06 21.20
N GLU A 85 14.03 -22.73 22.37
CA GLU A 85 13.43 -21.72 23.28
C GLU A 85 13.31 -20.32 22.63
N LYS A 86 13.97 -20.08 21.49
CA LYS A 86 13.93 -18.81 20.76
C LYS A 86 12.81 -18.75 19.71
N ASP A 87 12.14 -19.88 19.44
CA ASP A 87 11.11 -19.98 18.41
C ASP A 87 9.73 -19.55 18.94
N GLU A 88 9.46 -18.25 18.98
CA GLU A 88 8.19 -17.67 19.49
C GLU A 88 6.94 -18.16 18.75
N ASN A 89 7.09 -18.63 17.51
CA ASN A 89 6.00 -19.10 16.64
C ASN A 89 5.91 -20.63 16.53
N CYS A 90 6.63 -21.38 17.36
CA CYS A 90 6.53 -22.83 17.37
C CYS A 90 5.21 -23.29 18.00
N ARG A 91 4.47 -24.17 17.33
CA ARG A 91 3.28 -24.78 17.90
C ARG A 91 3.66 -25.86 18.90
N THR A 92 3.43 -25.61 20.19
CA THR A 92 3.77 -26.54 21.28
C THR A 92 2.59 -27.40 21.74
N ALA A 93 1.38 -27.08 21.30
CA ALA A 93 0.15 -27.79 21.68
C ALA A 93 -0.61 -28.29 20.45
N GLU A 94 -1.31 -29.41 20.60
CA GLU A 94 -2.22 -29.91 19.57
C GLU A 94 -3.32 -28.88 19.32
N THR A 95 -3.70 -28.70 18.06
CA THR A 95 -4.81 -27.82 17.69
C THR A 95 -5.68 -28.47 16.64
N VAL A 96 -6.99 -28.41 16.86
CA VAL A 96 -7.98 -29.06 16.00
C VAL A 96 -8.73 -28.00 15.20
N GLY A 97 -8.85 -28.23 13.91
CA GLY A 97 -9.61 -27.42 12.98
C GLY A 97 -10.52 -28.26 12.08
N THR A 98 -11.26 -27.56 11.24
CA THR A 98 -12.10 -28.18 10.20
C THR A 98 -11.62 -27.77 8.82
N PHE A 99 -11.69 -28.69 7.89
CA PHE A 99 -11.32 -28.50 6.50
C PHE A 99 -12.48 -28.91 5.60
N THR A 100 -12.83 -28.05 4.65
CA THR A 100 -13.79 -28.34 3.58
C THR A 100 -13.11 -28.11 2.25
N LEU A 101 -13.23 -29.08 1.34
CA LEU A 101 -12.79 -28.98 -0.05
C LEU A 101 -13.95 -29.33 -0.97
N GLN A 102 -14.21 -28.47 -1.93
CA GLN A 102 -15.22 -28.62 -2.95
C GLN A 102 -14.56 -28.44 -4.31
N SER A 103 -14.68 -29.44 -5.19
CA SER A 103 -14.08 -29.37 -6.53
C SER A 103 -14.96 -30.02 -7.59
N THR A 104 -14.75 -29.61 -8.84
CA THR A 104 -15.56 -30.04 -9.99
C THR A 104 -14.71 -30.54 -11.15
N ALA A 105 -15.30 -31.35 -12.03
CA ALA A 105 -14.64 -31.87 -13.22
C ALA A 105 -14.31 -30.78 -14.25
N ASP A 106 -15.02 -29.65 -14.22
CA ASP A 106 -14.73 -28.45 -15.02
C ASP A 106 -13.71 -27.50 -14.36
N GLN A 107 -12.91 -28.01 -13.41
CA GLN A 107 -11.83 -27.29 -12.72
C GLN A 107 -12.31 -26.04 -11.96
N ARG A 108 -13.26 -26.23 -11.04
CA ARG A 108 -13.60 -25.24 -10.01
C ARG A 108 -13.18 -25.76 -8.65
N LEU A 109 -12.81 -24.85 -7.76
CA LEU A 109 -12.34 -25.19 -6.42
C LEU A 109 -12.86 -24.19 -5.39
N TYR A 110 -13.26 -24.70 -4.23
CA TYR A 110 -13.44 -23.92 -3.02
C TYR A 110 -12.86 -24.71 -1.85
N ARG A 111 -12.04 -24.05 -1.04
CA ARG A 111 -11.40 -24.64 0.13
C ARG A 111 -11.58 -23.69 1.31
N ARG A 112 -12.04 -24.25 2.43
CA ARG A 112 -12.24 -23.53 3.68
C ARG A 112 -11.54 -24.24 4.82
N THR A 113 -10.70 -23.50 5.52
CA THR A 113 -9.98 -23.94 6.70
C THR A 113 -10.40 -23.11 7.89
N VAL A 114 -10.79 -23.75 8.98
CA VAL A 114 -11.12 -23.09 10.24
C VAL A 114 -10.22 -23.64 11.33
N ILE A 115 -9.46 -22.77 11.96
CA ILE A 115 -8.60 -23.08 13.11
C ILE A 115 -8.89 -22.03 14.17
N ASP A 116 -9.31 -22.45 15.36
CA ASP A 116 -9.77 -21.56 16.42
C ASP A 116 -10.86 -20.57 15.93
N LYS A 117 -10.54 -19.28 15.85
CA LYS A 117 -11.41 -18.21 15.32
C LYS A 117 -10.97 -17.72 13.93
N GLN A 118 -9.91 -18.29 13.39
CA GLN A 118 -9.38 -17.91 12.09
C GLN A 118 -10.06 -18.74 11.00
N ILE A 119 -10.60 -18.04 10.01
CA ILE A 119 -11.20 -18.62 8.82
C ILE A 119 -10.31 -18.19 7.66
N GLU A 120 -9.83 -19.16 6.91
CA GLU A 120 -9.16 -18.96 5.63
C GLU A 120 -9.97 -19.65 4.55
N GLU A 121 -10.28 -18.91 3.50
CA GLU A 121 -11.01 -19.40 2.35
C GLU A 121 -10.21 -19.14 1.09
N GLU A 122 -10.35 -20.01 0.11
CA GLU A 122 -9.80 -19.82 -1.21
C GLU A 122 -10.66 -20.53 -2.23
N GLY A 123 -10.53 -20.11 -3.48
CA GLY A 123 -11.26 -20.74 -4.55
C GLY A 123 -10.72 -20.39 -5.93
N TYR A 124 -11.29 -21.08 -6.91
CA TYR A 124 -11.05 -20.87 -8.32
C TYR A 124 -12.38 -21.05 -9.05
N ASP A 125 -12.82 -20.00 -9.74
CA ASP A 125 -14.13 -19.96 -10.41
C ASP A 125 -14.08 -20.50 -11.86
N GLY A 126 -12.97 -21.14 -12.25
CA GLY A 126 -12.68 -21.54 -13.63
C GLY A 126 -11.93 -20.48 -14.44
N LYS A 127 -11.70 -19.29 -13.87
CA LYS A 127 -10.94 -18.20 -14.49
C LYS A 127 -9.95 -17.54 -13.53
N THR A 128 -10.39 -17.18 -12.34
CA THR A 128 -9.64 -16.39 -11.37
C THR A 128 -9.51 -17.14 -10.06
N GLY A 129 -8.27 -17.31 -9.59
CA GLY A 129 -8.00 -17.77 -8.23
C GLY A 129 -8.21 -16.64 -7.24
N TRP A 130 -8.69 -16.97 -6.04
CA TRP A 130 -8.90 -15.99 -4.98
C TRP A 130 -8.63 -16.60 -3.62
N GLN A 131 -8.22 -15.76 -2.68
CA GLN A 131 -7.93 -16.14 -1.30
C GLN A 131 -8.46 -15.07 -0.35
N PHE A 132 -9.28 -15.47 0.61
CA PHE A 132 -9.72 -14.62 1.70
C PHE A 132 -9.02 -15.02 2.99
N ARG A 133 -8.07 -14.19 3.45
CA ARG A 133 -7.27 -14.45 4.64
C ARG A 133 -7.11 -13.16 5.45
N ARG A 134 -7.27 -13.28 6.77
CA ARG A 134 -7.08 -12.16 7.72
C ARG A 134 -7.90 -10.89 7.37
N GLY A 135 -9.08 -11.07 6.79
CA GLY A 135 -9.97 -9.96 6.39
C GLY A 135 -9.64 -9.33 5.04
N PHE A 136 -8.63 -9.83 4.31
CA PHE A 136 -8.28 -9.36 2.97
C PHE A 136 -8.67 -10.39 1.93
N LEU A 137 -9.29 -9.91 0.85
CA LEU A 137 -9.51 -10.68 -0.36
C LEU A 137 -8.36 -10.42 -1.32
N VAL A 138 -7.62 -11.44 -1.68
CA VAL A 138 -6.56 -11.41 -2.69
C VAL A 138 -7.05 -12.14 -3.92
N LEU A 139 -6.92 -11.52 -5.08
CA LEU A 139 -7.20 -12.12 -6.37
C LEU A 139 -5.87 -12.47 -7.04
N GLU A 140 -5.78 -13.68 -7.57
CA GLU A 140 -4.63 -14.18 -8.31
C GLU A 140 -4.70 -13.69 -9.75
N ASP A 141 -3.57 -13.23 -10.27
CA ASP A 141 -3.42 -12.96 -11.70
C ASP A 141 -3.44 -14.28 -12.51
N GLU A 142 -3.52 -14.20 -13.84
CA GLU A 142 -3.60 -15.40 -14.70
C GLU A 142 -2.39 -16.32 -14.53
N ASP A 143 -1.18 -15.77 -14.41
CA ASP A 143 0.06 -16.52 -14.16
C ASP A 143 0.07 -17.18 -12.77
N GLU A 144 -0.53 -16.55 -11.75
CA GLU A 144 -0.64 -17.11 -10.39
C GLU A 144 -1.70 -18.21 -10.32
N SER A 145 -2.81 -18.01 -11.04
CA SER A 145 -3.94 -18.95 -11.08
C SER A 145 -3.58 -20.30 -11.71
N VAL A 146 -2.40 -20.46 -12.32
CA VAL A 146 -1.96 -21.73 -12.92
C VAL A 146 -1.89 -22.85 -11.88
N ILE A 147 -1.38 -22.56 -10.68
CA ILE A 147 -1.27 -23.54 -9.59
C ILE A 147 -2.67 -23.89 -9.08
N THR A 148 -3.47 -22.87 -8.74
CA THR A 148 -4.83 -23.05 -8.21
C THR A 148 -5.76 -23.74 -9.21
N ARG A 149 -5.58 -23.51 -10.52
CA ARG A 149 -6.28 -24.22 -11.60
C ARG A 149 -5.93 -25.71 -11.62
N GLU A 150 -4.67 -26.06 -11.41
CA GLU A 150 -4.25 -27.45 -11.34
C GLU A 150 -4.76 -28.12 -10.05
N ASP A 151 -4.70 -27.43 -8.91
CA ASP A 151 -5.31 -27.89 -7.66
C ASP A 151 -6.84 -28.09 -7.79
N ALA A 152 -7.49 -27.32 -8.66
CA ALA A 152 -8.91 -27.46 -8.96
C ALA A 152 -9.25 -28.69 -9.80
N ALA A 153 -8.27 -29.41 -10.35
CA ALA A 153 -8.51 -30.60 -11.16
C ALA A 153 -8.99 -31.79 -10.29
N LEU A 154 -10.31 -31.97 -10.20
CA LEU A 154 -10.93 -33.10 -9.48
C LEU A 154 -10.37 -34.46 -9.92
N HIS A 155 -10.11 -34.62 -11.22
CA HIS A 155 -9.48 -35.80 -11.80
C HIS A 155 -8.05 -35.50 -12.27
N TRP A 156 -7.20 -35.04 -11.36
CA TRP A 156 -5.80 -34.71 -11.62
C TRP A 156 -4.98 -35.86 -12.24
N TYR A 157 -5.47 -37.09 -12.23
CA TYR A 157 -4.85 -38.28 -12.86
C TYR A 157 -5.29 -38.54 -14.31
N PHE A 158 -6.08 -37.65 -14.91
CA PHE A 158 -6.47 -37.73 -16.33
C PHE A 158 -5.90 -36.57 -17.16
N ASP A 159 -6.01 -36.71 -18.48
CA ASP A 159 -5.86 -35.62 -19.44
C ASP A 159 -4.52 -34.85 -19.32
N PHE A 160 -3.43 -35.54 -18.97
CA PHE A 160 -2.10 -34.96 -18.74
C PHE A 160 -1.62 -34.10 -19.91
N ASP A 161 -1.75 -34.59 -21.14
CA ASP A 161 -1.32 -33.87 -22.35
C ASP A 161 -2.04 -32.52 -22.51
N LYS A 162 -3.35 -32.50 -22.24
CA LYS A 162 -4.17 -31.27 -22.32
C LYS A 162 -3.77 -30.25 -21.26
N ARG A 163 -3.22 -30.71 -20.14
CA ARG A 163 -2.77 -29.90 -19.01
C ARG A 163 -1.28 -29.61 -19.02
N GLY A 164 -0.56 -30.10 -20.04
CA GLY A 164 0.89 -29.90 -20.17
C GLY A 164 1.70 -30.60 -19.07
N ILE A 165 1.21 -31.74 -18.57
CA ILE A 165 1.87 -32.53 -17.53
C ILE A 165 2.70 -33.65 -18.17
N GLU A 166 3.90 -33.84 -17.65
CA GLU A 166 4.84 -34.88 -18.04
C GLU A 166 5.06 -35.84 -16.86
N LEU A 167 5.18 -37.13 -17.19
CA LEU A 167 5.39 -38.20 -16.23
C LEU A 167 6.71 -38.92 -16.56
N ALA A 168 7.52 -39.15 -15.54
CA ALA A 168 8.71 -39.99 -15.63
C ALA A 168 8.70 -41.05 -14.52
N LEU A 169 9.31 -42.21 -14.78
CA LEU A 169 9.48 -43.21 -13.74
C LEU A 169 10.52 -42.73 -12.73
N GLU A 170 10.22 -42.93 -11.46
CA GLU A 170 11.14 -42.70 -10.36
C GLU A 170 11.58 -44.03 -9.76
N LYS A 171 12.72 -44.04 -9.06
CA LYS A 171 13.24 -45.28 -8.48
C LYS A 171 12.20 -45.91 -7.52
N PRO A 172 11.88 -47.22 -7.67
CA PRO A 172 10.98 -47.90 -6.76
C PRO A 172 11.59 -48.00 -5.35
N ARG A 173 10.71 -48.11 -4.35
CA ARG A 173 11.09 -48.26 -2.94
C ARG A 173 10.54 -49.58 -2.38
N ASP A 174 11.25 -50.16 -1.42
CA ASP A 174 10.85 -51.36 -0.68
C ASP A 174 10.36 -51.02 0.74
N LYS A 175 10.37 -49.72 1.10
CA LYS A 175 9.88 -49.18 2.36
C LYS A 175 9.02 -47.95 2.14
N ASP A 176 8.05 -47.76 3.03
CA ASP A 176 7.25 -46.54 3.12
C ASP A 176 7.96 -45.43 3.92
N PHE A 177 7.30 -44.28 4.04
CA PHE A 177 7.79 -43.11 4.79
C PHE A 177 8.15 -43.41 6.25
N ASP A 178 7.36 -44.25 6.93
CA ASP A 178 7.58 -44.62 8.32
C ASP A 178 8.62 -45.76 8.47
N GLY A 179 9.16 -46.27 7.34
CA GLY A 179 10.20 -47.29 7.29
C GLY A 179 9.68 -48.74 7.29
N ASN A 180 8.37 -48.95 7.17
CA ASN A 180 7.77 -50.28 7.10
C ASN A 180 8.01 -50.90 5.72
N ALA A 181 8.12 -52.23 5.66
CA ALA A 181 8.29 -52.95 4.40
C ALA A 181 7.05 -52.79 3.50
N ARG A 182 7.22 -52.12 2.36
CA ARG A 182 6.16 -51.82 1.40
C ARG A 182 6.76 -51.57 0.02
N THR A 183 6.37 -52.37 -0.97
CA THR A 183 6.85 -52.20 -2.36
C THR A 183 6.07 -51.09 -3.05
N LEU A 184 6.77 -50.03 -3.45
CA LEU A 184 6.22 -48.82 -4.02
C LEU A 184 6.83 -48.53 -5.39
N ASP A 185 5.98 -48.25 -6.37
CA ASP A 185 6.39 -47.81 -7.71
C ASP A 185 6.33 -46.27 -7.79
N GLY A 186 7.44 -45.65 -8.18
CA GLY A 186 7.61 -44.19 -8.16
C GLY A 186 7.29 -43.53 -9.51
N VAL A 187 6.67 -42.36 -9.45
CA VAL A 187 6.39 -41.50 -10.61
C VAL A 187 6.76 -40.06 -10.27
N ARG A 188 7.62 -39.47 -11.09
CA ARG A 188 7.89 -38.02 -11.11
C ARG A 188 6.83 -37.35 -11.97
N TRP A 189 6.15 -36.36 -11.41
CA TRP A 189 5.16 -35.52 -12.06
C TRP A 189 5.74 -34.12 -12.22
N SER A 190 5.71 -33.57 -13.44
CA SER A 190 6.22 -32.23 -13.74
C SER A 190 5.34 -31.51 -14.75
N SER A 191 5.42 -30.18 -14.78
CA SER A 191 4.68 -29.35 -15.74
C SER A 191 5.62 -28.80 -16.80
N LYS A 192 5.14 -28.69 -18.05
CA LYS A 192 5.91 -28.09 -19.15
C LYS A 192 6.29 -26.65 -18.80
N GLY A 193 7.58 -26.36 -18.86
CA GLY A 193 8.12 -25.03 -18.58
C GLY A 193 8.23 -24.70 -17.09
N ASP A 194 8.14 -25.70 -16.19
CA ASP A 194 8.32 -25.58 -14.74
C ASP A 194 7.40 -24.53 -14.08
N LEU A 195 6.17 -24.41 -14.59
CA LEU A 195 5.17 -23.46 -14.08
C LEU A 195 4.59 -23.89 -12.72
N ILE A 196 4.53 -25.20 -12.48
CA ILE A 196 4.04 -25.83 -11.25
C ILE A 196 5.21 -26.64 -10.67
N PRO A 197 5.50 -26.51 -9.36
CA PRO A 197 6.55 -27.29 -8.71
C PRO A 197 6.36 -28.79 -8.97
N PRO A 198 7.42 -29.50 -9.40
CA PRO A 198 7.33 -30.92 -9.66
C PRO A 198 7.15 -31.69 -8.35
N LYS A 199 6.40 -32.78 -8.41
CA LYS A 199 6.18 -33.67 -7.26
C LYS A 199 6.56 -35.09 -7.59
N THR A 200 6.96 -35.85 -6.58
CA THR A 200 7.23 -37.28 -6.73
C THR A 200 6.15 -38.04 -5.99
N GLN A 201 5.55 -39.02 -6.65
CA GLN A 201 4.45 -39.81 -6.15
C GLN A 201 4.87 -41.28 -6.08
N TRP A 202 4.39 -42.00 -5.07
CA TRP A 202 4.64 -43.43 -4.94
C TRP A 202 3.37 -44.21 -4.69
N TYR A 203 3.20 -45.24 -5.51
CA TYR A 203 2.02 -46.07 -5.56
C TYR A 203 2.33 -47.45 -5.02
N ASP A 204 1.50 -47.96 -4.13
CA ASP A 204 1.61 -49.31 -3.61
C ASP A 204 1.43 -50.32 -4.73
N ARG A 205 2.43 -51.18 -4.96
CA ARG A 205 2.41 -52.13 -6.07
C ARG A 205 1.29 -53.16 -5.94
N LYS A 206 0.98 -53.60 -4.72
CA LYS A 206 0.00 -54.64 -4.43
C LYS A 206 -1.43 -54.14 -4.62
N THR A 207 -1.71 -52.93 -4.15
CA THR A 207 -3.07 -52.35 -4.18
C THR A 207 -3.30 -51.43 -5.38
N GLY A 208 -2.24 -50.89 -5.98
CA GLY A 208 -2.29 -49.84 -7.00
C GLY A 208 -2.55 -48.44 -6.45
N LEU A 209 -2.82 -48.28 -5.16
CA LEU A 209 -3.22 -47.00 -4.55
C LEU A 209 -2.03 -46.07 -4.32
N LEU A 210 -2.26 -44.77 -4.48
CA LEU A 210 -1.29 -43.73 -4.11
C LEU A 210 -1.05 -43.81 -2.60
N ALA A 211 0.20 -44.02 -2.20
CA ALA A 211 0.60 -44.11 -0.80
C ALA A 211 1.22 -42.81 -0.32
N GLU A 212 2.08 -42.19 -1.14
CA GLU A 212 2.90 -41.06 -0.73
C GLU A 212 3.12 -40.06 -1.86
N GLU A 213 3.22 -38.79 -1.51
CA GLU A 213 3.73 -37.72 -2.37
C GLU A 213 4.82 -36.92 -1.64
N LEU A 214 5.77 -36.41 -2.40
CA LEU A 214 6.83 -35.52 -1.95
C LEU A 214 6.86 -34.28 -2.84
N LEU A 215 6.73 -33.12 -2.21
CA LEU A 215 7.01 -31.83 -2.81
C LEU A 215 8.27 -31.26 -2.15
N GLU A 216 9.22 -30.81 -2.96
CA GLU A 216 10.48 -30.23 -2.49
C GLU A 216 10.64 -28.84 -3.11
N ASP A 217 10.93 -27.86 -2.26
CA ASP A 217 11.43 -26.55 -2.65
C ASP A 217 12.86 -26.41 -2.11
N ASP A 218 13.81 -26.88 -2.92
CA ASP A 218 15.24 -26.83 -2.66
C ASP A 218 15.81 -25.41 -2.74
N LYS A 219 15.03 -24.46 -3.26
CA LYS A 219 15.40 -23.04 -3.40
C LYS A 219 14.94 -22.19 -2.22
N ALA A 220 14.07 -22.72 -1.36
CA ALA A 220 13.75 -22.06 -0.10
C ALA A 220 14.97 -22.06 0.84
N GLU A 221 15.13 -20.99 1.62
CA GLU A 221 16.15 -20.91 2.67
C GLU A 221 15.47 -20.76 4.05
N PRO A 222 15.42 -21.84 4.88
CA PRO A 222 15.95 -23.19 4.64
C PRO A 222 15.11 -24.00 3.63
N PRO A 223 15.67 -25.06 3.00
CA PRO A 223 14.93 -25.94 2.12
C PRO A 223 13.66 -26.48 2.80
N ILE A 224 12.57 -26.50 2.04
CA ILE A 224 11.28 -26.97 2.53
C ILE A 224 10.92 -28.25 1.79
N SER A 225 10.50 -29.28 2.54
CA SER A 225 9.88 -30.45 1.95
C SER A 225 8.53 -30.76 2.61
N GLN A 226 7.59 -31.21 1.81
CA GLN A 226 6.27 -31.64 2.26
C GLN A 226 6.04 -33.07 1.79
N HIS A 227 5.90 -33.98 2.76
CA HIS A 227 5.47 -35.34 2.52
C HIS A 227 3.97 -35.46 2.79
N ILE A 228 3.23 -36.04 1.85
CA ILE A 228 1.79 -36.30 1.98
C ILE A 228 1.60 -37.82 1.96
N ILE A 229 1.03 -38.38 3.02
CA ILE A 229 0.81 -39.82 3.17
C ILE A 229 -0.69 -40.09 3.15
N TYR A 230 -1.13 -40.99 2.28
CA TYR A 230 -2.52 -41.36 2.05
C TYR A 230 -2.82 -42.74 2.61
N ASP A 231 -3.87 -42.85 3.41
CA ASP A 231 -4.26 -44.08 4.10
C ASP A 231 -5.79 -44.18 4.26
N ASP A 232 -6.27 -45.35 4.69
CA ASP A 232 -7.69 -45.65 4.95
C ASP A 232 -8.59 -45.33 3.75
N TYR A 233 -8.29 -45.91 2.59
CA TYR A 233 -9.13 -45.77 1.40
C TYR A 233 -10.47 -46.49 1.60
N ARG A 234 -11.58 -45.77 1.40
CA ARG A 234 -12.94 -46.33 1.53
C ARG A 234 -13.75 -46.07 0.27
N GLN A 235 -14.70 -46.96 0.01
CA GLN A 235 -15.55 -46.90 -1.17
C GLN A 235 -16.73 -45.95 -0.94
N ILE A 236 -16.86 -44.95 -1.81
CA ILE A 236 -17.94 -43.96 -1.83
C ILE A 236 -18.44 -43.86 -3.27
N ASP A 237 -19.73 -44.11 -3.52
CA ASP A 237 -20.35 -44.05 -4.85
C ASP A 237 -19.58 -44.81 -5.95
N GLY A 238 -19.02 -45.97 -5.60
CA GLY A 238 -18.29 -46.84 -6.53
C GLY A 238 -16.81 -46.50 -6.73
N VAL A 239 -16.27 -45.46 -6.07
CA VAL A 239 -14.85 -45.09 -6.15
C VAL A 239 -14.18 -45.07 -4.77
N LEU A 240 -12.88 -45.35 -4.71
CA LEU A 240 -12.10 -45.25 -3.47
C LEU A 240 -11.65 -43.81 -3.19
N VAL A 241 -11.75 -43.39 -1.94
CA VAL A 241 -11.32 -42.07 -1.45
C VAL A 241 -10.54 -42.23 -0.15
N PRO A 242 -9.34 -41.60 0.00
CA PRO A 242 -8.58 -41.66 1.23
C PRO A 242 -9.32 -40.98 2.38
N HIS A 243 -9.47 -41.67 3.51
CA HIS A 243 -10.10 -41.12 4.72
C HIS A 243 -9.10 -40.64 5.77
N LYS A 244 -7.81 -40.92 5.59
CA LYS A 244 -6.74 -40.40 6.43
C LYS A 244 -5.61 -39.88 5.56
N ILE A 245 -5.22 -38.63 5.77
CA ILE A 245 -4.09 -38.01 5.09
C ILE A 245 -3.19 -37.36 6.13
N ARG A 246 -1.89 -37.67 6.12
CA ARG A 246 -0.88 -37.00 6.96
C ARG A 246 -0.05 -36.07 6.09
N LEU A 247 0.09 -34.82 6.49
CA LEU A 247 1.01 -33.85 5.88
C LEU A 247 2.16 -33.63 6.86
N VAL A 248 3.38 -33.98 6.45
CA VAL A 248 4.60 -33.77 7.23
C VAL A 248 5.45 -32.73 6.52
N ASN A 249 5.42 -31.50 7.04
CA ASN A 249 6.21 -30.38 6.54
C ASN A 249 7.54 -30.31 7.30
N LYS A 250 8.65 -30.21 6.58
CA LYS A 250 9.98 -29.99 7.13
C LYS A 250 10.51 -28.65 6.67
N PHE A 251 11.03 -27.86 7.60
CA PHE A 251 11.63 -26.56 7.35
C PHE A 251 12.90 -26.44 8.19
N GLY A 252 14.05 -26.78 7.60
CA GLY A 252 15.30 -26.99 8.34
C GLY A 252 15.17 -28.14 9.34
N ASP A 253 15.55 -27.90 10.60
CA ASP A 253 15.46 -28.90 11.68
C ASP A 253 14.04 -29.09 12.24
N ARG A 254 13.11 -28.20 11.87
CA ARG A 254 11.73 -28.22 12.36
C ARG A 254 10.84 -29.11 11.51
N THR A 255 9.95 -29.84 12.17
CA THR A 255 8.92 -30.66 11.52
C THR A 255 7.55 -30.32 12.09
N GLN A 256 6.57 -30.12 11.21
CA GLN A 256 5.17 -29.94 11.53
C GLN A 256 4.36 -31.04 10.87
N GLU A 257 3.56 -31.76 11.66
CA GLU A 257 2.66 -32.78 11.17
C GLU A 257 1.19 -32.33 11.32
N VAL A 258 0.43 -32.50 10.25
CA VAL A 258 -1.01 -32.20 10.20
C VAL A 258 -1.75 -33.45 9.73
N VAL A 259 -2.71 -33.93 10.51
CA VAL A 259 -3.50 -35.12 10.21
C VAL A 259 -4.91 -34.72 9.81
N PHE A 260 -5.31 -35.08 8.60
CA PHE A 260 -6.67 -34.94 8.10
C PHE A 260 -7.40 -36.28 8.25
N VAL A 261 -8.55 -36.25 8.93
CA VAL A 261 -9.46 -37.38 9.05
C VAL A 261 -10.79 -37.00 8.42
N THR A 262 -11.05 -37.58 7.24
CA THR A 262 -12.27 -37.35 6.47
C THR A 262 -13.49 -37.78 7.27
N GLN A 263 -14.40 -36.84 7.47
CA GLN A 263 -15.69 -37.06 8.15
C GLN A 263 -16.79 -37.37 7.14
N ARG A 264 -16.74 -36.74 5.97
CA ARG A 264 -17.76 -36.87 4.94
C ARG A 264 -17.18 -36.69 3.55
N VAL A 265 -17.67 -37.50 2.62
CA VAL A 265 -17.50 -37.33 1.18
C VAL A 265 -18.87 -37.37 0.54
N ASP A 266 -19.18 -36.43 -0.36
CA ASP A 266 -20.36 -36.49 -1.21
C ASP A 266 -20.08 -36.00 -2.63
N HIS A 267 -20.89 -36.45 -3.58
CA HIS A 267 -20.82 -36.06 -4.99
C HIS A 267 -22.07 -35.29 -5.44
N ALA A 268 -22.81 -34.70 -4.49
CA ALA A 268 -24.04 -33.97 -4.75
C ALA A 268 -23.77 -32.63 -5.47
N PRO A 269 -24.75 -32.10 -6.24
CA PRO A 269 -24.66 -30.78 -6.86
C PRO A 269 -24.16 -29.67 -5.93
N ILE A 270 -23.04 -29.05 -6.29
CA ILE A 270 -22.51 -27.87 -5.63
C ILE A 270 -23.06 -26.64 -6.35
N LYS A 271 -23.55 -25.69 -5.56
CA LYS A 271 -24.07 -24.42 -6.08
C LYS A 271 -22.93 -23.61 -6.73
N PRO A 272 -23.07 -23.13 -7.98
CA PRO A 272 -22.00 -22.39 -8.67
C PRO A 272 -21.49 -21.16 -7.91
N GLU A 273 -22.32 -20.55 -7.06
CA GLU A 273 -21.98 -19.37 -6.27
C GLU A 273 -20.88 -19.63 -5.23
N VAL A 274 -20.67 -20.89 -4.83
CA VAL A 274 -19.62 -21.29 -3.88
C VAL A 274 -18.21 -20.95 -4.39
N PHE A 275 -18.00 -21.06 -5.70
CA PHE A 275 -16.69 -20.88 -6.31
C PHE A 275 -16.38 -19.43 -6.67
N GLN A 276 -17.40 -18.56 -6.68
CA GLN A 276 -17.27 -17.17 -7.10
C GLN A 276 -16.42 -16.38 -6.10
N VAL A 277 -15.71 -15.38 -6.62
CA VAL A 277 -15.00 -14.40 -5.80
C VAL A 277 -15.98 -13.78 -4.78
N PRO A 278 -15.69 -13.88 -3.47
CA PRO A 278 -16.62 -13.40 -2.45
C PRO A 278 -16.76 -11.88 -2.51
N LYS A 279 -17.97 -11.38 -2.23
CA LYS A 279 -18.20 -9.94 -2.05
C LYS A 279 -17.92 -9.58 -0.59
N VAL A 280 -16.92 -8.75 -0.36
CA VAL A 280 -16.62 -8.22 0.98
C VAL A 280 -17.52 -7.00 1.22
N PRO A 281 -18.46 -7.04 2.18
CA PRO A 281 -19.29 -5.89 2.47
C PRO A 281 -18.44 -4.76 3.08
N PRO A 282 -18.85 -3.48 2.91
CA PRO A 282 -18.21 -2.37 3.60
C PRO A 282 -18.23 -2.61 5.12
N PRO A 283 -17.13 -2.33 5.83
CA PRO A 283 -17.08 -2.48 7.28
C PRO A 283 -18.01 -1.46 7.96
N GLU A 284 -18.47 -1.79 9.16
CA GLU A 284 -19.08 -0.79 10.03
C GLU A 284 -18.08 0.34 10.33
N LYS A 285 -18.60 1.57 10.45
CA LYS A 285 -17.77 2.72 10.77
C LYS A 285 -17.13 2.54 12.13
N ALA A 286 -15.80 2.53 12.16
CA ALA A 286 -15.06 2.50 13.41
C ALA A 286 -15.32 3.77 14.23
N LYS A 287 -15.26 3.62 15.56
CA LYS A 287 -15.39 4.74 16.49
C LYS A 287 -14.13 5.60 16.49
N ASP A 288 -14.30 6.91 16.57
CA ASP A 288 -13.18 7.85 16.73
C ASP A 288 -12.93 8.16 18.20
N GLU A 289 -11.91 7.51 18.78
CA GLU A 289 -11.56 7.70 20.19
C GLU A 289 -11.07 9.12 20.52
N LYS A 290 -10.51 9.87 19.55
CA LYS A 290 -10.09 11.26 19.76
C LYS A 290 -11.30 12.17 19.89
N LEU A 291 -12.32 11.99 19.05
CA LEU A 291 -13.57 12.76 19.14
C LEU A 291 -14.38 12.41 20.39
N VAL A 292 -14.33 11.15 20.82
CA VAL A 292 -14.96 10.72 22.09
C VAL A 292 -14.26 11.34 23.29
N ALA A 293 -12.93 11.38 23.30
CA ALA A 293 -12.17 12.08 24.33
C ALA A 293 -12.46 13.59 24.33
N LEU A 294 -12.57 14.20 23.15
CA LEU A 294 -12.93 15.61 23.00
C LEU A 294 -14.33 15.90 23.55
N ALA A 295 -15.33 15.06 23.26
CA ALA A 295 -16.68 15.24 23.79
C ALA A 295 -16.68 15.24 25.33
N LYS A 296 -15.98 14.28 25.96
CA LYS A 296 -15.84 14.23 27.42
C LYS A 296 -15.13 15.46 27.98
N ALA A 297 -14.08 15.94 27.32
CA ALA A 297 -13.35 17.12 27.75
C ALA A 297 -14.20 18.39 27.66
N ARG A 298 -15.05 18.51 26.63
CA ARG A 298 -16.04 19.59 26.50
C ARG A 298 -17.05 19.56 27.64
N GLU A 299 -17.60 18.39 27.97
CA GLU A 299 -18.52 18.23 29.10
C GLU A 299 -17.88 18.64 30.43
N PHE A 300 -16.64 18.20 30.69
CA PHE A 300 -15.92 18.54 31.92
C PHE A 300 -15.66 20.05 32.03
N ALA A 301 -15.16 20.67 30.97
CA ALA A 301 -14.91 22.11 30.93
C ALA A 301 -16.20 22.96 31.04
N ALA A 302 -17.33 22.45 30.54
CA ALA A 302 -18.63 23.10 30.68
C ALA A 302 -19.21 22.99 32.09
N ALA A 303 -19.04 21.83 32.75
CA ALA A 303 -19.45 21.63 34.13
C ALA A 303 -18.59 22.44 35.12
N GLU A 304 -17.30 22.60 34.82
CA GLU A 304 -16.33 23.28 35.68
C GLU A 304 -15.55 24.38 34.94
N PRO A 305 -16.20 25.49 34.53
CA PRO A 305 -15.59 26.51 33.67
C PRO A 305 -14.45 27.30 34.34
N LYS A 306 -14.32 27.23 35.67
CA LYS A 306 -13.24 27.87 36.44
C LYS A 306 -12.18 26.88 36.94
N ASN A 307 -12.29 25.60 36.58
CA ASN A 307 -11.29 24.59 36.90
C ASN A 307 -10.20 24.60 35.82
N LEU A 308 -8.93 24.80 36.24
CA LEU A 308 -7.79 24.83 35.33
C LEU A 308 -7.61 23.52 34.58
N ASP A 309 -7.66 22.38 35.28
CA ASP A 309 -7.43 21.06 34.70
C ASP A 309 -8.48 20.74 33.63
N ALA A 310 -9.72 21.18 33.84
CA ALA A 310 -10.79 21.04 32.86
C ALA A 310 -10.50 21.81 31.56
N GLN A 311 -10.04 23.06 31.68
CA GLN A 311 -9.70 23.89 30.51
C GLN A 311 -8.45 23.39 29.78
N VAL A 312 -7.43 22.93 30.51
CA VAL A 312 -6.22 22.33 29.93
C VAL A 312 -6.56 21.00 29.23
N ALA A 313 -7.38 20.15 29.85
CA ALA A 313 -7.83 18.90 29.24
C ALA A 313 -8.62 19.13 27.95
N LEU A 314 -9.49 20.16 27.93
CA LEU A 314 -10.18 20.58 26.71
C LEU A 314 -9.21 21.05 25.63
N ALA A 315 -8.27 21.95 25.97
CA ALA A 315 -7.27 22.43 25.02
C ALA A 315 -6.43 21.29 24.42
N ARG A 316 -6.01 20.32 25.25
CA ARG A 316 -5.26 19.13 24.82
C ARG A 316 -6.09 18.24 23.89
N ALA A 317 -7.35 17.96 24.24
CA ALA A 317 -8.21 17.12 23.42
C ALA A 317 -8.53 17.78 22.07
N LEU A 318 -8.77 19.10 22.05
CA LEU A 318 -8.94 19.88 20.83
C LEU A 318 -7.68 19.85 19.96
N TRP A 319 -6.50 20.01 20.55
CA TRP A 319 -5.22 19.89 19.84
C TRP A 319 -5.03 18.51 19.21
N ALA A 320 -5.27 17.44 19.98
CA ALA A 320 -5.13 16.07 19.53
C ALA A 320 -6.11 15.70 18.41
N ALA A 321 -7.30 16.32 18.40
CA ALA A 321 -8.32 16.21 17.35
C ALA A 321 -8.15 17.22 16.21
N SER A 322 -7.09 18.05 16.23
CA SER A 322 -6.77 19.06 15.21
C SER A 322 -7.76 20.25 15.11
N HIS A 323 -8.57 20.49 16.15
CA HIS A 323 -9.40 21.69 16.30
C HIS A 323 -8.56 22.86 16.85
N PHE A 324 -7.59 23.33 16.07
CA PHE A 324 -6.54 24.23 16.56
C PHE A 324 -7.04 25.60 17.05
N ASP A 325 -8.06 26.16 16.39
CA ASP A 325 -8.61 27.46 16.76
C ASP A 325 -9.32 27.39 18.12
N GLU A 326 -10.19 26.39 18.31
CA GLU A 326 -10.83 26.12 19.59
C GLU A 326 -9.80 25.76 20.67
N ALA A 327 -8.73 25.00 20.32
CA ALA A 327 -7.66 24.68 21.25
C ALA A 327 -6.95 25.94 21.77
N ALA A 328 -6.70 26.91 20.88
CA ALA A 328 -6.13 28.20 21.25
C ALA A 328 -7.06 28.99 22.19
N ASP A 329 -8.37 28.91 22.00
CA ASP A 329 -9.35 29.59 22.85
C ASP A 329 -9.44 28.95 24.24
N ALA A 330 -9.51 27.62 24.32
CA ALA A 330 -9.47 26.89 25.59
C ALA A 330 -8.16 27.16 26.36
N ALA A 331 -7.02 27.16 25.66
CA ALA A 331 -5.73 27.51 26.25
C ALA A 331 -5.70 28.95 26.78
N GLN A 332 -6.30 29.91 26.09
CA GLN A 332 -6.44 31.28 26.59
C GLN A 332 -7.28 31.36 27.86
N VAL A 333 -8.36 30.57 27.96
CA VAL A 333 -9.17 30.49 29.20
C VAL A 333 -8.32 29.92 30.34
N ALA A 334 -7.59 28.82 30.12
CA ALA A 334 -6.68 28.26 31.10
C ALA A 334 -5.63 29.28 31.58
N LEU A 335 -5.05 30.06 30.66
CA LEU A 335 -4.06 31.10 31.00
C LEU A 335 -4.64 32.30 31.76
N LYS A 336 -5.95 32.55 31.69
CA LYS A 336 -6.62 33.53 32.56
C LYS A 336 -6.73 33.02 34.00
N LEU A 337 -6.87 31.71 34.19
CA LEU A 337 -6.87 31.06 35.51
C LEU A 337 -5.46 30.95 36.08
N GLN A 338 -4.49 30.51 35.25
CA GLN A 338 -3.08 30.40 35.62
C GLN A 338 -2.15 30.90 34.50
N PRO A 339 -1.60 32.13 34.61
CA PRO A 339 -0.81 32.74 33.53
C PRO A 339 0.51 32.06 33.15
N LYS A 340 1.00 31.14 33.99
CA LYS A 340 2.25 30.38 33.79
C LYS A 340 2.02 28.88 33.58
N GLU A 341 0.79 28.47 33.29
CA GLU A 341 0.53 27.06 32.95
C GLU A 341 1.28 26.71 31.64
N ALA A 342 2.17 25.72 31.72
CA ALA A 342 3.14 25.43 30.68
C ALA A 342 2.52 24.80 29.42
N GLU A 343 1.57 23.88 29.59
CA GLU A 343 0.89 23.20 28.50
C GLU A 343 -0.07 24.12 27.74
N ALA A 344 -0.81 24.99 28.43
CA ALA A 344 -1.66 25.98 27.81
C ALA A 344 -0.84 27.03 27.04
N LEU A 345 0.32 27.46 27.57
CA LEU A 345 1.28 28.28 26.83
C LEU A 345 1.77 27.56 25.56
N TRP A 346 2.09 26.27 25.69
CA TRP A 346 2.58 25.44 24.59
C TRP A 346 1.56 25.25 23.48
N ILE A 347 0.31 24.90 23.83
CA ILE A 347 -0.80 24.74 22.88
C ILE A 347 -1.08 26.08 22.17
N LEU A 348 -1.17 27.17 22.92
CA LEU A 348 -1.45 28.48 22.33
C LEU A 348 -0.33 28.94 21.40
N ALA A 349 0.94 28.76 21.78
CA ALA A 349 2.08 29.11 20.94
C ALA A 349 2.03 28.39 19.60
N ARG A 350 1.86 27.06 19.62
CA ARG A 350 1.83 26.24 18.39
C ARG A 350 0.62 26.53 17.51
N ALA A 351 -0.56 26.75 18.10
CA ALA A 351 -1.73 27.16 17.33
C ALA A 351 -1.47 28.50 16.59
N ARG A 352 -0.79 29.45 17.23
CA ARG A 352 -0.41 30.72 16.58
C ARG A 352 0.63 30.50 15.46
N VAL A 353 1.56 29.55 15.60
CA VAL A 353 2.49 29.18 14.52
C VAL A 353 1.73 28.61 13.31
N LEU A 354 0.84 27.63 13.52
CA LEU A 354 0.03 27.03 12.46
C LEU A 354 -0.82 28.07 11.70
N GLN A 355 -1.34 29.06 12.42
CA GLN A 355 -2.11 30.18 11.88
C GLN A 355 -1.25 31.26 11.19
N GLY A 356 0.08 31.13 11.16
CA GLY A 356 0.98 32.15 10.61
C GLY A 356 1.11 33.42 11.47
N ARG A 357 0.58 33.41 12.70
CA ARG A 357 0.62 34.54 13.65
C ARG A 357 1.93 34.58 14.42
N PHE A 358 3.06 34.60 13.70
CA PHE A 358 4.40 34.43 14.25
C PHE A 358 4.79 35.52 15.28
N LYS A 359 4.36 36.77 15.05
CA LYS A 359 4.61 37.88 15.98
C LYS A 359 3.99 37.66 17.36
N GLU A 360 2.89 36.91 17.42
CA GLU A 360 2.23 36.57 18.67
C GLU A 360 2.78 35.27 19.26
N ALA A 361 3.18 34.31 18.42
CA ALA A 361 3.74 33.03 18.85
C ALA A 361 5.05 33.21 19.63
N LEU A 362 5.99 34.03 19.12
CA LEU A 362 7.32 34.21 19.71
C LEU A 362 7.33 34.59 21.21
N PRO A 363 6.61 35.64 21.68
CA PRO A 363 6.58 35.96 23.11
C PRO A 363 5.87 34.89 23.95
N ILE A 364 4.97 34.09 23.38
CA ILE A 364 4.31 32.98 24.06
C ILE A 364 5.29 31.81 24.20
N LEU A 365 6.09 31.52 23.17
CA LEU A 365 7.19 30.55 23.21
C LEU A 365 8.24 30.91 24.29
N ASP A 366 8.60 32.20 24.43
CA ASP A 366 9.48 32.67 25.51
C ASP A 366 8.91 32.35 26.89
N ARG A 367 7.59 32.58 27.07
CA ARG A 367 6.90 32.26 28.32
C ARG A 367 6.81 30.76 28.55
N ALA A 368 6.57 29.97 27.50
CA ALA A 368 6.49 28.52 27.55
C ALA A 368 7.82 27.90 28.02
N GLY A 369 8.94 28.36 27.44
CA GLY A 369 10.29 27.94 27.87
C GLY A 369 10.55 28.30 29.33
N LYS A 370 10.21 29.53 29.76
CA LYS A 370 10.31 29.95 31.17
C LYS A 370 9.39 29.17 32.12
N ALA A 371 8.31 28.59 31.62
CA ALA A 371 7.37 27.76 32.35
C ALA A 371 7.78 26.27 32.37
N GLY A 372 8.89 25.88 31.75
CA GLY A 372 9.45 24.53 31.79
C GLY A 372 9.14 23.65 30.57
N VAL A 373 8.57 24.21 29.49
CA VAL A 373 8.51 23.49 28.20
C VAL A 373 9.94 23.22 27.72
N ARG A 374 10.19 21.98 27.30
CA ARG A 374 11.53 21.53 26.89
C ARG A 374 12.14 22.45 25.84
N ASP A 375 13.39 22.82 26.07
CA ASP A 375 14.11 23.79 25.23
C ASP A 375 14.16 23.39 23.75
N VAL A 376 14.40 22.10 23.47
CA VAL A 376 14.40 21.53 22.11
C VAL A 376 13.08 21.77 21.36
N LEU A 377 11.94 21.71 22.04
CA LEU A 377 10.63 21.93 21.42
C LEU A 377 10.42 23.41 21.08
N VAL A 378 10.85 24.30 21.98
CA VAL A 378 10.77 25.75 21.77
C VAL A 378 11.66 26.16 20.58
N HIS A 379 12.89 25.64 20.51
CA HIS A 379 13.81 25.93 19.41
C HIS A 379 13.35 25.34 18.07
N ALA A 380 12.70 24.17 18.07
CA ALA A 380 12.10 23.62 16.84
C ALA A 380 11.04 24.56 16.25
N GLN A 381 10.14 25.10 17.08
CA GLN A 381 9.13 26.07 16.64
C GLN A 381 9.78 27.37 16.14
N ARG A 382 10.88 27.82 16.76
CA ARG A 382 11.64 28.98 16.26
C ARG A 382 12.25 28.72 14.89
N ALA A 383 12.81 27.54 14.66
CA ALA A 383 13.37 27.17 13.37
C ALA A 383 12.29 27.21 12.27
N TRP A 384 11.08 26.70 12.56
CA TRP A 384 9.94 26.75 11.64
C TRP A 384 9.49 28.19 11.37
N ILE A 385 9.33 29.01 12.41
CA ILE A 385 9.00 30.44 12.27
C ILE A 385 10.05 31.14 11.38
N ALA A 386 11.34 30.94 11.66
CA ALA A 386 12.44 31.53 10.90
C ALA A 386 12.42 31.06 9.44
N SER A 387 12.08 29.79 9.18
CA SER A 387 11.96 29.23 7.83
C SER A 387 10.87 29.94 7.02
N HIS A 388 9.66 30.11 7.58
CA HIS A 388 8.57 30.84 6.93
C HIS A 388 8.86 32.35 6.78
N GLN A 389 9.62 32.92 7.72
CA GLN A 389 10.10 34.30 7.63
C GLN A 389 11.28 34.47 6.65
N ARG A 390 11.83 33.36 6.13
CA ARG A 390 12.95 33.31 5.20
C ARG A 390 14.25 33.86 5.81
N ASP A 391 14.35 33.80 7.14
CA ASP A 391 15.56 34.16 7.88
C ASP A 391 16.46 32.93 8.02
N PHE A 392 17.21 32.63 6.96
CA PHE A 392 18.04 31.42 6.91
C PHE A 392 19.18 31.43 7.92
N SER A 393 19.65 32.60 8.34
CA SER A 393 20.63 32.68 9.45
C SER A 393 19.98 32.19 10.74
N ALA A 394 18.80 32.71 11.09
CA ALA A 394 18.09 32.27 12.28
C ALA A 394 17.65 30.80 12.21
N VAL A 395 17.35 30.27 11.01
CA VAL A 395 17.12 28.83 10.84
C VAL A 395 18.37 28.03 11.21
N ALA A 396 19.54 28.42 10.69
CA ALA A 396 20.80 27.74 11.00
C ALA A 396 21.11 27.78 12.51
N ASP A 397 20.96 28.94 13.13
CA ASP A 397 21.22 29.12 14.56
C ASP A 397 20.27 28.26 15.42
N ALA A 398 18.99 28.20 15.05
CA ALA A 398 18.00 27.38 15.74
C ALA A 398 18.31 25.88 15.57
N LEU A 399 18.71 25.45 14.36
CA LEU A 399 19.08 24.06 14.10
C LEU A 399 20.35 23.63 14.85
N ASP A 400 21.37 24.49 14.97
CA ASP A 400 22.56 24.20 15.78
C ASP A 400 22.17 23.96 17.25
N HIS A 401 21.22 24.74 17.77
CA HIS A 401 20.69 24.57 19.13
C HIS A 401 20.00 23.22 19.34
N LEU A 402 19.43 22.63 18.28
CA LEU A 402 18.81 21.30 18.34
C LEU A 402 19.82 20.15 18.35
N GLY A 403 21.12 20.46 18.25
CA GLY A 403 22.22 19.51 18.43
C GLY A 403 22.88 19.02 17.13
N GLU A 404 23.97 18.28 17.27
CA GLU A 404 24.87 17.89 16.17
C GLU A 404 24.20 17.13 15.02
N ALA A 405 23.13 16.39 15.31
CA ALA A 405 22.34 15.69 14.28
C ALA A 405 21.79 16.64 13.20
N ASN A 406 21.61 17.92 13.54
CA ASN A 406 21.11 18.95 12.64
C ASN A 406 22.23 19.75 11.95
N ALA A 407 23.51 19.50 12.25
CA ALA A 407 24.62 20.35 11.79
C ALA A 407 24.72 20.43 10.26
N GLN A 408 24.43 19.35 9.54
CA GLN A 408 24.41 19.35 8.07
C GLN A 408 23.27 20.23 7.52
N LEU A 409 22.08 20.13 8.11
CA LEU A 409 20.94 20.94 7.74
C LEU A 409 21.16 22.42 8.10
N ALA A 410 21.73 22.70 9.28
CA ALA A 410 22.12 24.05 9.66
C ALA A 410 23.16 24.64 8.69
N GLY A 411 24.15 23.84 8.30
CA GLY A 411 25.15 24.19 7.28
C GLY A 411 24.54 24.57 5.93
N ARG A 412 23.47 23.89 5.50
CA ARG A 412 22.73 24.24 4.27
C ARG A 412 22.24 25.69 4.30
N TYR A 413 21.61 26.11 5.40
CA TYR A 413 21.06 27.46 5.54
C TYR A 413 22.16 28.51 5.79
N ARG A 414 23.18 28.18 6.59
CA ARG A 414 24.31 29.06 6.88
C ARG A 414 25.13 29.42 5.63
N ASN A 415 25.29 28.45 4.72
CA ASN A 415 26.06 28.61 3.49
C ASN A 415 25.24 29.18 2.32
N PHE A 416 23.99 29.57 2.56
CA PHE A 416 23.16 30.23 1.55
C PHE A 416 23.74 31.62 1.22
N ALA A 417 23.93 31.92 -0.06
CA ALA A 417 24.54 33.18 -0.47
C ALA A 417 23.48 34.20 -0.90
N GLY A 418 23.50 35.38 -0.27
CA GLY A 418 22.61 36.50 -0.59
C GLY A 418 21.26 36.43 0.13
N LYS A 419 20.31 37.27 -0.31
CA LYS A 419 18.96 37.30 0.26
C LYS A 419 18.07 36.26 -0.44
N PRO A 420 17.47 35.30 0.29
CA PRO A 420 16.64 34.28 -0.34
C PRO A 420 15.31 34.87 -0.84
N LEU A 421 14.77 34.26 -1.90
CA LEU A 421 13.37 34.34 -2.34
C LEU A 421 12.86 35.77 -2.55
N GLN A 422 13.66 36.59 -3.24
CA GLN A 422 13.28 37.97 -3.59
C GLN A 422 12.39 37.97 -4.83
N VAL A 423 11.15 38.43 -4.70
CA VAL A 423 10.17 38.44 -5.79
C VAL A 423 10.16 39.79 -6.51
N SER A 424 10.20 39.75 -7.84
CA SER A 424 10.00 40.89 -8.72
C SER A 424 9.02 40.55 -9.84
N PHE A 425 8.25 41.53 -10.31
CA PHE A 425 7.35 41.39 -11.45
C PHE A 425 7.80 42.33 -12.56
N LYS A 426 7.63 41.91 -13.82
CA LYS A 426 7.84 42.81 -14.97
C LYS A 426 6.86 43.99 -14.88
N GLY A 427 7.40 45.22 -14.88
CA GLY A 427 6.61 46.45 -14.80
C GLY A 427 5.78 46.56 -13.51
N ASN A 428 4.52 46.99 -13.63
CA ASN A 428 3.58 47.10 -12.52
C ASN A 428 2.65 45.88 -12.37
N GLY A 429 3.06 44.71 -12.88
CA GLY A 429 2.27 43.48 -12.83
C GLY A 429 1.91 43.03 -11.41
N CYS A 430 0.71 42.47 -11.27
CA CYS A 430 0.19 41.90 -10.02
C CYS A 430 -0.09 40.40 -10.10
N THR A 431 -0.09 39.83 -11.30
CA THR A 431 -0.41 38.43 -11.57
C THR A 431 0.61 37.84 -12.53
N ALA A 432 1.02 36.60 -12.29
CA ALA A 432 1.73 35.75 -13.23
C ALA A 432 0.83 34.58 -13.59
N GLU A 433 0.60 34.37 -14.88
CA GLU A 433 -0.22 33.26 -15.39
C GLU A 433 0.69 32.26 -16.10
N LEU A 434 0.53 30.99 -15.75
CA LEU A 434 1.24 29.88 -16.38
C LEU A 434 0.19 28.90 -16.93
N PRO A 435 0.28 28.49 -18.20
CA PRO A 435 -0.54 27.40 -18.71
C PRO A 435 -0.25 26.12 -17.95
N ILE A 436 -1.31 25.43 -17.52
CA ILE A 436 -1.23 24.07 -17.01
C ILE A 436 -1.28 23.12 -18.21
N ALA A 437 -0.33 22.19 -18.24
CA ALA A 437 -0.36 21.04 -19.15
C ALA A 437 -0.61 19.78 -18.32
N THR A 438 -1.55 18.94 -18.76
CA THR A 438 -1.86 17.68 -18.09
C THR A 438 -1.43 16.50 -18.95
N GLU A 439 -0.62 15.61 -18.39
CA GLU A 439 -0.25 14.33 -19.00
C GLU A 439 -0.67 13.20 -18.05
N GLY A 440 -1.69 12.42 -18.43
CA GLY A 440 -2.33 11.50 -17.50
C GLY A 440 -3.05 12.27 -16.38
N THR A 441 -2.69 12.02 -15.12
CA THR A 441 -3.15 12.83 -13.97
C THR A 441 -2.17 13.95 -13.61
N VAL A 442 -0.96 13.93 -14.17
CA VAL A 442 0.14 14.81 -13.75
C VAL A 442 -0.03 16.21 -14.31
N THR A 443 0.03 17.21 -13.43
CA THR A 443 -0.17 18.62 -13.74
C THR A 443 1.17 19.35 -13.76
N PHE A 444 1.55 19.85 -14.93
CA PHE A 444 2.80 20.57 -15.15
C PHE A 444 2.59 22.03 -15.49
N VAL A 445 3.59 22.85 -15.16
CA VAL A 445 3.77 24.20 -15.68
C VAL A 445 5.18 24.36 -16.21
N ASP A 446 5.35 25.17 -17.25
CA ASP A 446 6.67 25.50 -17.75
C ASP A 446 7.25 26.72 -17.03
N VAL A 447 8.45 26.58 -16.49
CA VAL A 447 9.21 27.64 -15.82
C VAL A 447 10.55 27.87 -16.52
N GLN A 448 11.24 28.95 -16.17
CA GLN A 448 12.53 29.29 -16.75
C GLN A 448 13.61 29.39 -15.67
N ILE A 449 14.70 28.65 -15.84
CA ILE A 449 15.89 28.67 -14.96
C ILE A 449 17.12 28.92 -15.83
N GLY A 450 17.77 30.08 -15.64
CA GLY A 450 18.80 30.53 -16.57
C GLY A 450 18.26 30.63 -17.99
N GLU A 451 18.92 29.98 -18.95
CA GLU A 451 18.50 29.90 -20.36
C GLU A 451 17.60 28.68 -20.64
N GLU A 452 17.39 27.80 -19.66
CA GLU A 452 16.61 26.58 -19.83
C GLU A 452 15.14 26.77 -19.49
N LYS A 453 14.28 26.30 -20.40
CA LYS A 453 12.86 26.11 -20.15
C LYS A 453 12.67 24.74 -19.51
N VAL A 454 12.12 24.72 -18.30
CA VAL A 454 12.04 23.54 -17.43
C VAL A 454 10.58 23.22 -17.14
N ARG A 455 10.18 21.97 -17.35
CA ARG A 455 8.84 21.49 -17.03
C ARG A 455 8.75 21.10 -15.56
N ALA A 456 7.93 21.81 -14.80
CA ALA A 456 7.83 21.64 -13.36
C ALA A 456 6.48 21.07 -12.91
N LEU A 457 6.52 20.12 -11.98
CA LEU A 457 5.36 19.69 -11.19
C LEU A 457 5.10 20.73 -10.09
N VAL A 458 3.83 21.03 -9.80
CA VAL A 458 3.47 21.93 -8.69
C VAL A 458 3.04 21.09 -7.49
N ASP A 459 3.84 21.09 -6.43
CA ASP A 459 3.69 20.16 -5.32
C ASP A 459 3.70 20.87 -3.97
N THR A 460 2.53 21.02 -3.37
CA THR A 460 2.38 21.54 -2.00
C THR A 460 2.90 20.58 -0.92
N GLY A 461 3.14 19.31 -1.26
CA GLY A 461 3.78 18.30 -0.42
C GLY A 461 5.31 18.33 -0.44
N ALA A 462 5.94 19.14 -1.30
CA ALA A 462 7.38 19.38 -1.30
C ALA A 462 7.72 20.69 -0.60
N ALA A 463 8.82 20.72 0.17
CA ALA A 463 9.25 21.95 0.86
C ALA A 463 9.92 22.96 -0.08
N ASP A 464 10.95 22.51 -0.78
CA ASP A 464 11.81 23.32 -1.65
C ASP A 464 11.53 23.08 -3.13
N VAL A 465 12.21 23.87 -3.98
CA VAL A 465 12.33 23.51 -5.39
C VAL A 465 13.22 22.27 -5.50
N ILE A 466 12.72 21.22 -6.12
CA ILE A 466 13.51 20.04 -6.46
C ILE A 466 13.90 20.14 -7.93
N LEU A 467 15.16 19.94 -8.26
CA LEU A 467 15.68 19.89 -9.62
C LEU A 467 16.14 18.49 -9.97
N ASP A 468 15.85 18.10 -11.19
CA ASP A 468 16.44 16.92 -11.80
C ASP A 468 17.96 17.05 -11.90
N GLY A 469 18.67 15.97 -11.59
CA GLY A 469 20.13 15.92 -11.60
C GLY A 469 20.76 16.24 -12.95
N ASP A 470 20.12 15.82 -14.05
CA ASP A 470 20.64 16.08 -15.41
C ASP A 470 20.45 17.55 -15.78
N ILE A 471 19.33 18.15 -15.36
CA ILE A 471 19.07 19.59 -15.54
C ILE A 471 20.03 20.42 -14.69
N ALA A 472 20.25 20.04 -13.43
CA ALA A 472 21.21 20.71 -12.56
C ALA A 472 22.64 20.64 -13.12
N ALA A 473 23.04 19.50 -13.68
CA ALA A 473 24.33 19.33 -14.34
C ALA A 473 24.45 20.20 -15.60
N LYS A 474 23.41 20.24 -16.45
CA LYS A 474 23.36 21.08 -17.65
C LYS A 474 23.51 22.57 -17.31
N LEU A 475 22.83 23.02 -16.26
CA LEU A 475 22.87 24.39 -15.75
C LEU A 475 24.12 24.68 -14.89
N LYS A 476 24.97 23.67 -14.65
CA LYS A 476 26.17 23.76 -13.82
C LYS A 476 25.88 24.28 -12.40
N ILE A 477 24.76 23.85 -11.82
CA ILE A 477 24.36 24.25 -10.47
C ILE A 477 25.30 23.61 -9.45
N PRO A 478 26.00 24.40 -8.62
CA PRO A 478 26.91 23.85 -7.61
C PRO A 478 26.13 23.16 -6.48
N VAL A 479 26.45 21.89 -6.23
CA VAL A 479 26.01 21.17 -5.04
C VAL A 479 26.95 21.54 -3.89
N ARG A 480 26.42 22.22 -2.86
CA ARG A 480 27.18 22.77 -1.73
C ARG A 480 27.18 21.86 -0.50
N SER A 481 26.15 21.05 -0.36
CA SER A 481 26.08 20.01 0.66
C SER A 481 25.23 18.85 0.14
N LYS A 482 25.26 17.73 0.85
CA LYS A 482 24.52 16.51 0.52
C LYS A 482 23.86 15.96 1.77
N SER A 483 22.72 15.30 1.60
CA SER A 483 22.05 14.53 2.64
C SER A 483 21.44 13.27 2.04
N ARG A 484 20.80 12.42 2.86
CA ARG A 484 20.07 11.25 2.39
C ARG A 484 18.58 11.43 2.61
N LEU A 485 17.81 11.20 1.55
CA LEU A 485 16.35 11.24 1.60
C LEU A 485 15.82 10.06 2.41
N GLY A 486 15.10 10.31 3.50
CA GLY A 486 14.50 9.24 4.32
C GLY A 486 15.45 8.54 5.31
N GLY A 487 16.66 9.07 5.53
CA GLY A 487 17.61 8.55 6.53
C GLY A 487 18.65 7.56 5.98
N GLU A 488 19.22 6.74 6.86
CA GLU A 488 20.23 5.74 6.49
C GLU A 488 19.67 4.73 5.47
N GLY A 489 20.35 4.59 4.32
CA GLY A 489 19.92 3.72 3.22
C GLY A 489 19.16 4.43 2.09
N GLY A 490 18.69 5.65 2.31
CA GLY A 490 18.04 6.46 1.28
C GLY A 490 18.99 7.01 0.20
N PRO A 491 18.46 7.43 -0.97
CA PRO A 491 19.26 8.03 -2.02
C PRO A 491 19.91 9.33 -1.54
N GLU A 492 21.15 9.55 -1.96
CA GLU A 492 21.85 10.80 -1.69
C GLU A 492 21.25 11.92 -2.55
N ILE A 493 20.93 13.04 -1.92
CA ILE A 493 20.40 14.24 -2.56
C ILE A 493 21.38 15.40 -2.37
N GLY A 494 21.52 16.23 -3.40
CA GLY A 494 22.33 17.44 -3.35
C GLY A 494 21.52 18.63 -2.85
N HIS A 495 22.18 19.59 -2.22
CA HIS A 495 21.61 20.89 -1.90
C HIS A 495 22.41 21.98 -2.58
N GLY A 496 21.73 22.85 -3.29
CA GLY A 496 22.31 23.95 -4.04
C GLY A 496 21.46 25.21 -3.96
N GLN A 497 21.76 26.13 -4.86
CA GLN A 497 20.97 27.33 -5.08
C GLN A 497 20.98 27.70 -6.55
N ILE A 498 19.89 28.28 -7.03
CA ILE A 498 19.81 28.93 -8.34
C ILE A 498 19.61 30.44 -8.15
N ASP A 499 20.21 31.20 -9.06
CA ASP A 499 20.19 32.67 -8.96
C ASP A 499 18.79 33.24 -9.22
N ALA A 500 18.08 32.69 -10.21
CA ALA A 500 16.76 33.13 -10.58
C ALA A 500 15.87 32.01 -11.12
N LEU A 501 14.59 32.07 -10.77
CA LEU A 501 13.49 31.27 -11.29
C LEU A 501 12.43 32.23 -11.83
N THR A 502 12.13 32.14 -13.12
CA THR A 502 11.07 32.94 -13.74
C THR A 502 9.82 32.09 -13.95
N VAL A 503 8.70 32.57 -13.41
CA VAL A 503 7.36 31.97 -13.48
C VAL A 503 6.41 32.98 -14.10
N GLY A 504 6.06 32.76 -15.38
CA GLY A 504 5.30 33.74 -16.16
C GLY A 504 6.02 35.09 -16.26
N ASN A 505 5.43 36.14 -15.68
CA ASN A 505 6.01 37.49 -15.64
C ASN A 505 6.67 37.85 -14.29
N ALA A 506 6.74 36.91 -13.35
CA ALA A 506 7.43 37.07 -12.08
C ALA A 506 8.81 36.39 -12.14
N THR A 507 9.80 37.03 -11.53
CA THR A 507 11.13 36.47 -11.32
C THR A 507 11.41 36.46 -9.83
N ILE A 508 11.74 35.28 -9.33
CA ILE A 508 12.18 35.02 -7.96
C ILE A 508 13.70 34.94 -8.04
N ALA A 509 14.41 35.58 -7.12
CA ALA A 509 15.87 35.51 -7.02
C ALA A 509 16.32 34.85 -5.72
N GLY A 510 17.46 34.16 -5.76
CA GLY A 510 18.04 33.43 -4.64
C GLY A 510 17.16 32.29 -4.15
N ILE A 511 17.06 31.21 -4.93
CA ILE A 511 16.20 30.06 -4.61
C ILE A 511 17.06 28.89 -4.13
N PRO A 512 16.84 28.37 -2.91
CA PRO A 512 17.43 27.09 -2.51
C PRO A 512 16.82 25.96 -3.33
N VAL A 513 17.65 25.03 -3.79
CA VAL A 513 17.19 23.87 -4.55
C VAL A 513 17.76 22.59 -3.97
N ASP A 514 16.94 21.55 -3.99
CA ASP A 514 17.40 20.19 -3.78
C ASP A 514 17.59 19.50 -5.14
N VAL A 515 18.69 18.78 -5.33
CA VAL A 515 19.05 18.12 -6.58
C VAL A 515 18.88 16.62 -6.38
N PHE A 516 17.87 16.06 -7.05
CA PHE A 516 17.52 14.65 -6.93
C PHE A 516 18.06 13.86 -8.12
N PRO A 517 18.44 12.58 -7.94
CA PRO A 517 18.74 11.71 -9.07
C PRO A 517 17.52 11.56 -9.99
N HIS A 518 17.74 11.50 -11.31
CA HIS A 518 16.69 11.41 -12.32
C HIS A 518 15.67 10.29 -12.03
N GLN A 519 16.18 9.11 -11.66
CA GLN A 519 15.35 7.94 -11.38
C GLN A 519 14.38 8.13 -10.21
N VAL A 520 14.69 9.03 -9.27
CA VAL A 520 13.80 9.37 -8.16
C VAL A 520 12.63 10.22 -8.65
N LEU A 521 12.88 11.17 -9.55
CA LEU A 521 11.83 12.01 -10.13
C LEU A 521 10.95 11.24 -11.13
N GLU A 522 11.51 10.27 -11.87
CA GLU A 522 10.72 9.35 -12.71
C GLU A 522 9.62 8.64 -11.89
N GLN A 523 9.97 8.18 -10.67
CA GLN A 523 9.03 7.50 -9.78
C GLN A 523 7.92 8.41 -9.27
N MET A 524 8.11 9.73 -9.20
CA MET A 524 7.07 10.68 -8.74
C MET A 524 5.86 10.73 -9.67
N THR A 525 6.02 10.33 -10.93
CA THR A 525 4.91 10.25 -11.90
C THR A 525 4.18 8.91 -11.87
N GLY A 526 4.60 7.97 -11.01
CA GLY A 526 4.09 6.60 -11.01
C GLY A 526 4.37 5.84 -12.31
N GLY A 527 5.37 6.28 -13.09
CA GLY A 527 5.68 5.72 -14.41
C GLY A 527 4.73 6.16 -15.53
N VAL A 528 3.88 7.18 -15.29
CA VAL A 528 2.92 7.72 -16.26
C VAL A 528 3.39 9.08 -16.75
N GLY A 529 3.80 9.16 -18.03
CA GLY A 529 4.26 10.40 -18.65
C GLY A 529 5.75 10.67 -18.48
N ALA A 530 6.21 11.86 -18.87
CA ALA A 530 7.60 12.26 -18.72
C ALA A 530 7.90 12.67 -17.27
N ALA A 531 9.09 12.32 -16.76
CA ALA A 531 9.53 12.75 -15.44
C ALA A 531 9.53 14.29 -15.33
N PRO A 532 9.10 14.86 -14.18
CA PRO A 532 9.28 16.28 -13.93
C PRO A 532 10.76 16.62 -13.99
N GLN A 533 11.09 17.71 -14.68
CA GLN A 533 12.44 18.28 -14.69
C GLN A 533 12.69 19.14 -13.44
N ALA A 534 11.60 19.57 -12.80
CA ALA A 534 11.61 20.25 -11.52
C ALA A 534 10.31 20.01 -10.74
N VAL A 535 10.34 20.28 -9.44
CA VAL A 535 9.17 20.36 -8.58
C VAL A 535 9.16 21.75 -7.95
N LEU A 536 8.03 22.46 -8.01
CA LEU A 536 7.81 23.72 -7.31
C LEU A 536 7.17 23.43 -5.95
N GLY A 537 8.00 23.41 -4.91
CA GLY A 537 7.56 23.22 -3.52
C GLY A 537 6.93 24.44 -2.87
N ALA A 538 6.36 24.24 -1.69
CA ALA A 538 5.62 25.21 -0.91
C ALA A 538 6.41 26.49 -0.61
N ARG A 539 7.73 26.42 -0.42
CA ARG A 539 8.55 27.62 -0.11
C ARG A 539 8.52 28.68 -1.22
N VAL A 540 8.36 28.26 -2.48
CA VAL A 540 8.12 29.18 -3.61
C VAL A 540 6.65 29.60 -3.68
N LEU A 541 5.73 28.67 -3.46
CA LEU A 541 4.28 28.91 -3.53
C LEU A 541 3.80 29.90 -2.47
N GLU A 542 4.35 29.83 -1.26
CA GLU A 542 4.09 30.70 -0.11
C GLU A 542 4.38 32.18 -0.37
N LEU A 543 5.13 32.50 -1.42
CA LEU A 543 5.41 33.87 -1.84
C LEU A 543 4.18 34.55 -2.48
N PHE A 544 3.13 33.78 -2.81
CA PHE A 544 1.98 34.22 -3.58
C PHE A 544 0.65 33.78 -2.96
N GLN A 545 -0.44 34.38 -3.43
CA GLN A 545 -1.71 33.67 -3.49
C GLN A 545 -1.72 32.84 -4.77
N VAL A 546 -1.91 31.54 -4.65
CA VAL A 546 -1.78 30.56 -5.74
C VAL A 546 -3.16 30.06 -6.14
N SER A 547 -3.50 30.09 -7.42
CA SER A 547 -4.79 29.61 -7.92
C SER A 547 -4.61 28.59 -9.03
N PHE A 548 -5.11 27.37 -8.78
CA PHE A 548 -5.28 26.33 -9.78
C PHE A 548 -6.65 26.51 -10.45
N ASP A 549 -6.67 27.25 -11.56
CA ASP A 549 -7.87 27.44 -12.40
C ASP A 549 -7.94 26.32 -13.44
N LEU A 550 -8.41 25.15 -12.98
CA LEU A 550 -8.46 23.93 -13.78
C LEU A 550 -9.37 24.05 -15.01
N PRO A 551 -10.56 24.69 -14.96
CA PRO A 551 -11.39 24.93 -16.15
C PRO A 551 -10.67 25.66 -17.28
N ASN A 552 -9.80 26.59 -16.92
CA ASN A 552 -9.09 27.43 -17.88
C ASN A 552 -7.66 26.92 -18.14
N ASN A 553 -7.26 25.79 -17.55
CA ASN A 553 -5.90 25.23 -17.61
C ASN A 553 -4.83 26.27 -17.24
N LYS A 554 -5.00 26.96 -16.11
CA LYS A 554 -4.07 28.00 -15.65
C LYS A 554 -3.67 27.83 -14.20
N LEU A 555 -2.38 28.02 -13.93
CA LEU A 555 -1.86 28.35 -12.62
C LEU A 555 -1.69 29.87 -12.57
N VAL A 556 -2.31 30.52 -11.59
CA VAL A 556 -2.20 31.97 -11.39
C VAL A 556 -1.52 32.26 -10.07
N LEU A 557 -0.43 33.02 -10.11
CA LEU A 557 0.29 33.51 -8.94
C LEU A 557 0.01 35.00 -8.78
N VAL A 558 -0.61 35.39 -7.67
CA VAL A 558 -0.93 36.79 -7.37
C VAL A 558 0.04 37.32 -6.33
N ASN A 559 0.62 38.50 -6.61
CA ASN A 559 1.53 39.16 -5.70
C ASN A 559 0.78 39.66 -4.43
N PRO A 560 1.18 39.25 -3.21
CA PRO A 560 0.43 39.56 -2.00
C PRO A 560 0.66 40.97 -1.45
N ILE A 561 1.37 41.84 -2.18
CA ILE A 561 1.62 43.22 -1.76
C ILE A 561 0.34 44.09 -1.80
N PRO A 562 0.23 45.12 -0.94
CA PRO A 562 -0.99 45.93 -0.81
C PRO A 562 -1.52 46.56 -2.12
N LYS A 563 -0.64 46.93 -3.06
CA LYS A 563 -1.05 47.52 -4.35
C LYS A 563 -1.85 46.54 -5.23
N CYS A 564 -1.72 45.24 -5.00
CA CYS A 564 -2.36 44.18 -5.77
C CYS A 564 -3.68 43.68 -5.15
N LYS A 565 -4.26 44.40 -4.17
CA LYS A 565 -5.52 44.04 -3.49
C LYS A 565 -6.67 43.67 -4.43
N SER A 566 -6.79 44.34 -5.58
CA SER A 566 -7.85 44.05 -6.55
C SER A 566 -7.67 42.70 -7.22
N ALA A 567 -6.42 42.33 -7.54
CA ALA A 567 -6.09 41.03 -8.09
C ALA A 567 -6.21 39.92 -7.04
N LEU A 568 -5.88 40.21 -5.77
CA LEU A 568 -6.12 39.25 -4.69
C LEU A 568 -7.62 38.94 -4.57
N ALA A 569 -8.45 39.99 -4.47
CA ALA A 569 -9.90 39.86 -4.35
C ALA A 569 -10.56 39.09 -5.51
N SER A 570 -10.06 39.20 -6.75
CA SER A 570 -10.64 38.49 -7.90
C SER A 570 -10.48 36.97 -7.85
N TYR A 571 -9.54 36.46 -7.05
CA TYR A 571 -9.34 35.02 -6.84
C TYR A 571 -9.79 34.55 -5.44
N ARG A 572 -10.19 35.46 -4.54
CA ARG A 572 -10.82 35.15 -3.24
C ARG A 572 -12.34 35.00 -3.39
N THR A 573 -12.76 34.21 -4.36
CA THR A 573 -14.17 34.05 -4.74
C THR A 573 -14.70 32.68 -4.36
N GLY A 574 -16.01 32.60 -4.12
CA GLY A 574 -16.65 31.35 -3.69
C GLY A 574 -16.55 31.16 -2.18
N SER A 575 -16.68 29.92 -1.73
CA SER A 575 -16.63 29.59 -0.30
C SER A 575 -15.20 29.35 0.14
N GLY A 576 -14.87 29.71 1.39
CA GLY A 576 -13.53 29.57 1.92
C GLY A 576 -13.46 28.76 3.21
N ALA A 577 -12.32 28.11 3.41
CA ALA A 577 -11.99 27.34 4.62
C ALA A 577 -10.59 27.73 5.11
N PRO A 578 -10.33 27.73 6.42
CA PRO A 578 -8.98 27.90 6.93
C PRO A 578 -8.12 26.68 6.55
N PHE A 579 -6.82 26.90 6.44
CA PHE A 579 -5.84 25.82 6.45
C PHE A 579 -4.75 26.11 7.47
N TYR A 580 -4.03 25.07 7.85
CA TYR A 580 -2.92 25.16 8.79
C TYR A 580 -1.64 24.76 8.07
N LEU A 581 -0.58 25.54 8.23
CA LEU A 581 0.72 25.18 7.68
C LEU A 581 1.62 24.71 8.83
N HIS A 582 2.04 23.46 8.76
CA HIS A 582 2.86 22.82 9.78
C HIS A 582 4.30 22.62 9.29
N GLU A 583 5.22 22.74 10.24
CA GLU A 583 6.67 22.70 10.02
C GLU A 583 7.18 23.70 8.99
N THR A 584 7.42 23.24 7.76
CA THR A 584 7.99 24.05 6.68
C THR A 584 7.11 24.12 5.45
N HIS A 585 6.12 23.24 5.29
CA HIS A 585 5.36 23.13 4.05
C HIS A 585 4.05 22.34 4.12
N PHE A 586 3.81 21.54 5.17
CA PHE A 586 2.63 20.66 5.20
C PHE A 586 1.34 21.45 5.39
N LEU A 587 0.56 21.59 4.32
CA LEU A 587 -0.71 22.29 4.29
C LEU A 587 -1.85 21.36 4.68
N TYR A 588 -2.40 21.53 5.88
CA TYR A 588 -3.48 20.70 6.40
C TYR A 588 -4.84 21.41 6.36
N VAL A 589 -5.87 20.62 6.06
CA VAL A 589 -7.28 21.01 6.16
C VAL A 589 -8.05 20.02 7.02
N LEU A 590 -8.96 20.53 7.83
CA LEU A 590 -9.95 19.69 8.52
C LEU A 590 -11.08 19.39 7.53
N GLY A 591 -11.35 18.11 7.30
CA GLY A 591 -12.38 17.65 6.38
C GLY A 591 -13.10 16.41 6.90
N ALA A 592 -14.06 15.91 6.12
CA ALA A 592 -14.77 14.68 6.43
C ALA A 592 -14.84 13.75 5.21
N MET A 593 -14.44 12.50 5.40
CA MET A 593 -14.52 11.42 4.41
C MET A 593 -15.71 10.52 4.74
N ASN A 594 -16.71 10.46 3.87
CA ASN A 594 -18.01 9.83 4.14
C ASN A 594 -18.62 10.26 5.50
N GLY A 595 -18.46 11.54 5.87
CA GLY A 595 -18.90 12.09 7.15
C GLY A 595 -18.03 11.76 8.37
N ALA A 596 -16.92 11.02 8.21
CA ALA A 596 -15.93 10.82 9.25
C ALA A 596 -14.87 11.93 9.22
N GLU A 597 -14.75 12.69 10.30
CA GLU A 597 -13.82 13.81 10.39
C GLU A 597 -12.35 13.35 10.44
N GLY A 598 -11.48 14.13 9.78
CA GLY A 598 -10.03 13.96 9.84
C GLY A 598 -9.26 15.17 9.34
N LEU A 599 -7.95 15.16 9.60
CA LEU A 599 -7.00 16.15 9.12
C LEU A 599 -6.27 15.61 7.89
N PHE A 600 -6.36 16.34 6.78
CA PHE A 600 -5.82 15.91 5.50
C PHE A 600 -4.77 16.89 4.97
N LEU A 601 -3.62 16.37 4.55
CA LEU A 601 -2.60 17.13 3.83
C LEU A 601 -3.12 17.42 2.42
N VAL A 602 -3.12 18.68 1.97
CA VAL A 602 -3.34 18.99 0.56
C VAL A 602 -1.99 18.86 -0.16
N ASN A 603 -1.88 17.86 -1.03
CA ASN A 603 -0.69 17.54 -1.80
C ASN A 603 -1.03 17.60 -3.31
N THR A 604 -0.82 18.75 -3.94
CA THR A 604 -1.09 18.92 -5.37
C THR A 604 -0.15 18.12 -6.27
N GLY A 605 0.97 17.62 -5.74
CA GLY A 605 1.87 16.73 -6.44
C GLY A 605 1.42 15.27 -6.43
N MET A 606 0.45 14.88 -5.58
CA MET A 606 -0.10 13.51 -5.55
C MET A 606 -0.89 13.20 -6.83
N GLN A 607 -0.65 12.01 -7.38
CA GLN A 607 -1.16 11.58 -8.69
C GLN A 607 -2.01 10.31 -8.60
N GLY A 608 -2.85 10.07 -9.62
CA GLY A 608 -3.62 8.83 -9.79
C GLY A 608 -4.88 8.69 -8.93
N VAL A 609 -4.96 9.38 -7.80
CA VAL A 609 -6.11 9.36 -6.88
C VAL A 609 -6.35 10.72 -6.24
N ALA A 610 -7.60 11.00 -5.91
CA ALA A 610 -7.99 12.21 -5.20
C ALA A 610 -7.66 12.16 -3.70
N ILE A 611 -7.62 10.95 -3.12
CA ILE A 611 -7.45 10.76 -1.68
C ILE A 611 -6.63 9.51 -1.35
N THR A 612 -5.75 9.61 -0.38
CA THR A 612 -5.19 8.45 0.33
C THR A 612 -5.33 8.71 1.81
N ALA A 613 -5.55 7.67 2.59
CA ALA A 613 -5.79 7.80 4.01
C ALA A 613 -5.26 6.59 4.77
N THR A 614 -5.05 6.77 6.08
CA THR A 614 -4.70 5.66 6.96
C THR A 614 -5.81 4.63 6.97
N THR A 615 -5.45 3.35 7.14
CA THR A 615 -6.41 2.27 7.37
C THR A 615 -7.44 2.62 8.46
N LYS A 616 -7.02 3.31 9.53
CA LYS A 616 -7.91 3.80 10.60
C LYS A 616 -8.88 4.90 10.13
N ALA A 617 -8.44 5.81 9.28
CA ALA A 617 -9.30 6.84 8.69
C ALA A 617 -10.33 6.22 7.73
N PHE A 618 -9.93 5.28 6.87
CA PHE A 618 -10.85 4.51 6.03
C PHE A 618 -11.87 3.73 6.87
N ALA A 619 -11.43 3.05 7.94
CA ALA A 619 -12.33 2.32 8.83
C ALA A 619 -13.38 3.23 9.48
N ARG A 620 -13.01 4.44 9.94
CA ARG A 620 -14.00 5.43 10.46
C ARG A 620 -14.98 5.91 9.40
N ALA A 621 -14.54 5.96 8.15
CA ALA A 621 -15.38 6.29 6.99
C ALA A 621 -16.25 5.10 6.50
N GLY A 622 -16.08 3.90 7.06
CA GLY A 622 -16.79 2.69 6.64
C GLY A 622 -16.28 2.13 5.31
N ILE A 623 -15.00 2.40 5.00
CA ILE A 623 -14.33 1.93 3.78
C ILE A 623 -13.38 0.79 4.19
N GLY A 624 -13.57 -0.38 3.57
CA GLY A 624 -12.72 -1.55 3.78
C GLY A 624 -11.63 -1.66 2.73
N ALA A 625 -10.70 -2.60 2.93
CA ALA A 625 -9.72 -2.94 1.93
C ALA A 625 -10.42 -3.44 0.65
N PRO A 626 -10.00 -2.98 -0.54
CA PRO A 626 -10.51 -3.53 -1.79
C PRO A 626 -9.95 -4.94 -2.01
N PRO A 627 -10.49 -5.72 -2.96
CA PRO A 627 -9.80 -6.89 -3.47
C PRO A 627 -8.40 -6.50 -3.95
N LEU A 628 -7.38 -7.17 -3.43
CA LEU A 628 -5.99 -6.89 -3.72
C LEU A 628 -5.51 -7.77 -4.86
N ARG A 629 -4.66 -7.23 -5.72
CA ARG A 629 -3.96 -7.96 -6.77
C ARG A 629 -2.49 -7.66 -6.72
N ARG A 630 -1.68 -8.58 -7.26
CA ARG A 630 -0.25 -8.37 -7.36
C ARG A 630 0.02 -7.22 -8.34
N ASN A 631 0.90 -6.30 -7.95
CA ASN A 631 1.33 -5.15 -8.77
C ASN A 631 0.21 -4.18 -9.21
N GLU A 632 -1.02 -4.32 -8.73
CA GLU A 632 -2.08 -3.33 -8.95
C GLU A 632 -2.24 -2.43 -7.73
N ALA A 633 -2.63 -1.17 -7.96
CA ALA A 633 -2.93 -0.27 -6.87
C ALA A 633 -4.23 -0.67 -6.16
N ALA A 634 -4.21 -0.68 -4.83
CA ALA A 634 -5.39 -0.94 -4.02
C ALA A 634 -6.35 0.27 -4.05
N LEU A 635 -7.18 0.36 -5.08
CA LEU A 635 -8.10 1.48 -5.29
C LEU A 635 -9.43 1.26 -4.55
N VAL A 636 -9.95 2.32 -3.94
CA VAL A 636 -11.24 2.35 -3.24
C VAL A 636 -12.11 3.50 -3.72
N ASP A 637 -13.43 3.34 -3.62
CA ASP A 637 -14.37 4.42 -3.87
C ASP A 637 -14.69 5.18 -2.58
N VAL A 638 -14.57 6.50 -2.63
CA VAL A 638 -14.95 7.42 -1.57
C VAL A 638 -16.19 8.18 -2.01
N ALA A 639 -17.32 7.87 -1.39
CA ALA A 639 -18.63 8.38 -1.80
C ALA A 639 -18.70 9.91 -1.69
N GLU A 640 -18.15 10.49 -0.62
CA GLU A 640 -18.19 11.92 -0.36
C GLU A 640 -16.96 12.40 0.41
N PHE A 641 -16.48 13.58 0.05
CA PHE A 641 -15.52 14.34 0.85
C PHE A 641 -15.97 15.79 1.02
N THR A 642 -15.86 16.35 2.22
CA THR A 642 -16.25 17.73 2.54
C THR A 642 -15.17 18.48 3.31
N ILE A 643 -15.06 19.80 3.10
CA ILE A 643 -14.25 20.70 3.93
C ILE A 643 -15.20 21.75 4.53
N GLY A 644 -15.67 21.47 5.75
CA GLY A 644 -16.75 22.24 6.38
C GLY A 644 -17.93 22.45 5.42
N ASN A 645 -18.45 23.67 5.39
CA ASN A 645 -19.47 24.09 4.40
C ASN A 645 -18.85 24.69 3.13
N ALA A 646 -17.52 24.71 3.02
CA ALA A 646 -16.82 25.42 1.95
C ALA A 646 -16.69 24.59 0.68
N PHE A 647 -16.58 23.26 0.82
CA PHE A 647 -16.33 22.37 -0.30
C PHE A 647 -17.00 21.01 -0.11
N LYS A 648 -17.46 20.44 -1.21
CA LYS A 648 -18.01 19.08 -1.29
C LYS A 648 -17.66 18.45 -2.63
N ALA A 649 -17.14 17.23 -2.60
CA ALA A 649 -16.93 16.37 -3.75
C ALA A 649 -17.59 15.00 -3.53
N LEU A 650 -17.99 14.37 -4.64
CA LEU A 650 -18.67 13.07 -4.65
C LEU A 650 -17.94 12.10 -5.57
N GLY A 651 -17.99 10.81 -5.24
CA GLY A 651 -17.46 9.75 -6.11
C GLY A 651 -15.96 9.87 -6.38
N LEU A 652 -15.18 10.12 -5.34
CA LEU A 652 -13.73 10.24 -5.44
C LEU A 652 -13.08 8.86 -5.46
N ARG A 653 -12.00 8.72 -6.24
CA ARG A 653 -11.13 7.54 -6.17
C ARG A 653 -10.06 7.74 -5.11
N GLY A 654 -9.88 6.73 -4.26
CA GLY A 654 -8.85 6.71 -3.24
C GLY A 654 -7.88 5.54 -3.37
N ALA A 655 -6.74 5.63 -2.69
CA ALA A 655 -5.76 4.56 -2.56
C ALA A 655 -5.68 4.06 -1.12
N TYR A 656 -5.83 2.75 -0.93
CA TYR A 656 -5.87 2.10 0.39
C TYR A 656 -4.49 1.53 0.76
N GLY A 657 -4.01 1.81 1.98
CA GLY A 657 -2.75 1.25 2.50
C GLY A 657 -1.46 1.94 2.00
N TYR A 658 -1.58 3.09 1.32
CA TYR A 658 -0.43 3.86 0.82
C TYR A 658 0.05 4.95 1.79
N PHE A 659 -0.71 5.23 2.85
CA PHE A 659 -0.40 6.27 3.82
C PHE A 659 -0.77 5.81 5.22
N GLU A 660 0.21 5.54 6.09
CA GLU A 660 -0.04 5.04 7.45
C GLU A 660 0.53 5.93 8.56
N GLN A 661 1.17 7.06 8.20
CA GLN A 661 1.55 8.06 9.19
C GLN A 661 0.27 8.67 9.80
N SER A 662 0.09 8.48 11.11
CA SER A 662 -1.15 8.87 11.79
C SER A 662 -0.99 9.99 12.81
N GLU A 663 0.22 10.49 12.99
CA GLU A 663 0.56 11.54 13.95
C GLU A 663 1.67 12.44 13.41
N SER A 664 1.57 13.73 13.70
CA SER A 664 2.59 14.74 13.38
C SER A 664 3.70 14.80 14.44
N SER A 665 4.80 15.49 14.12
CA SER A 665 5.85 15.81 15.11
C SER A 665 5.33 16.61 16.32
N ASP A 666 4.18 17.27 16.16
CA ASP A 666 3.51 18.08 17.17
C ASP A 666 2.36 17.34 17.90
N GLN A 667 2.26 16.02 17.69
CA GLN A 667 1.32 15.12 18.39
C GLN A 667 -0.16 15.43 18.13
N PHE A 668 -0.49 15.94 16.94
CA PHE A 668 -1.86 15.97 16.45
C PHE A 668 -2.07 14.89 15.39
N ARG A 669 -3.33 14.49 15.20
CA ARG A 669 -3.69 13.43 14.25
C ARG A 669 -3.43 13.85 12.79
N ILE A 670 -2.97 12.91 11.99
CA ILE A 670 -2.98 13.01 10.52
C ILE A 670 -3.78 11.82 10.00
N ASP A 671 -4.70 12.06 9.08
CA ASP A 671 -5.63 11.02 8.62
C ASP A 671 -5.43 10.63 7.17
N GLY A 672 -4.93 11.54 6.34
CA GLY A 672 -4.68 11.27 4.94
C GLY A 672 -4.13 12.45 4.17
N MET A 673 -4.15 12.32 2.85
CA MET A 673 -3.74 13.34 1.90
C MET A 673 -4.77 13.47 0.77
N LEU A 674 -4.88 14.68 0.23
CA LEU A 674 -5.74 15.05 -0.89
C LEU A 674 -4.88 15.46 -2.09
N GLY A 675 -5.08 14.81 -3.23
CA GLY A 675 -4.46 15.14 -4.50
C GLY A 675 -5.29 16.16 -5.27
N LEU A 676 -4.70 16.93 -6.18
CA LEU A 676 -5.38 18.03 -6.88
C LEU A 676 -6.72 17.62 -7.51
N ASP A 677 -6.84 16.36 -7.92
CA ASP A 677 -8.05 15.73 -8.46
C ASP A 677 -9.29 15.86 -7.57
N PHE A 678 -9.14 16.05 -6.24
CA PHE A 678 -10.27 16.23 -5.33
C PHE A 678 -11.12 17.46 -5.69
N VAL A 679 -10.51 18.48 -6.31
CA VAL A 679 -11.17 19.73 -6.74
C VAL A 679 -12.02 19.51 -8.01
N GLY A 680 -11.75 18.44 -8.76
CA GLY A 680 -12.43 18.13 -10.02
C GLY A 680 -12.24 19.24 -11.06
N ARG A 681 -13.33 19.72 -11.66
CA ARG A 681 -13.32 20.86 -12.60
C ARG A 681 -13.49 22.22 -11.89
N GLY A 682 -13.21 22.31 -10.60
CA GLY A 682 -13.30 23.58 -9.86
C GLY A 682 -12.03 24.42 -9.96
N ARG A 683 -12.05 25.59 -9.30
CA ARG A 683 -10.85 26.36 -9.01
C ARG A 683 -10.52 26.29 -7.52
N LEU A 684 -9.28 25.93 -7.21
CA LEU A 684 -8.71 26.00 -5.87
C LEU A 684 -7.76 27.19 -5.80
N THR A 685 -8.02 28.11 -4.88
CA THR A 685 -7.09 29.19 -4.53
C THR A 685 -6.54 28.98 -3.13
N ILE A 686 -5.22 28.89 -3.01
CA ILE A 686 -4.46 28.81 -1.76
C ILE A 686 -3.92 30.22 -1.47
N ASP A 687 -4.49 30.87 -0.48
CA ASP A 687 -4.04 32.18 0.00
C ASP A 687 -3.12 32.00 1.21
N TYR A 688 -1.82 31.85 0.94
CA TYR A 688 -0.82 31.64 1.97
C TYR A 688 -0.75 32.77 3.02
N PRO A 689 -0.77 34.06 2.63
CA PRO A 689 -0.83 35.16 3.58
C PRO A 689 -2.03 35.10 4.55
N GLU A 690 -3.22 34.79 4.06
CA GLU A 690 -4.45 34.75 4.88
C GLU A 690 -4.70 33.39 5.55
N ARG A 691 -3.90 32.37 5.23
CA ARG A 691 -4.12 30.97 5.64
C ARG A 691 -5.52 30.46 5.32
N LYS A 692 -6.00 30.76 4.10
CA LYS A 692 -7.33 30.36 3.62
C LYS A 692 -7.28 29.72 2.25
N LEU A 693 -8.13 28.71 2.08
CA LEU A 693 -8.49 28.17 0.79
C LEU A 693 -9.78 28.83 0.30
N TYR A 694 -9.91 29.01 -1.00
CA TYR A 694 -11.15 29.40 -1.67
C TYR A 694 -11.47 28.40 -2.77
N PHE A 695 -12.75 28.02 -2.85
CA PHE A 695 -13.27 27.09 -3.83
C PHE A 695 -14.32 27.79 -4.68
N ALA A 696 -14.08 27.87 -5.98
CA ALA A 696 -15.06 28.34 -6.93
C ALA A 696 -15.53 27.18 -7.81
N ALA A 697 -16.84 27.06 -7.97
CA ALA A 697 -17.45 26.09 -8.86
C ALA A 697 -17.01 26.36 -10.32
N PRO A 698 -16.99 25.32 -11.18
CA PRO A 698 -16.84 25.54 -12.62
C PRO A 698 -17.90 26.54 -13.11
N PRO A 699 -17.57 27.39 -14.10
CA PRO A 699 -18.60 28.18 -14.77
C PRO A 699 -19.69 27.24 -15.29
N ALA A 700 -20.96 27.60 -15.08
CA ALA A 700 -22.09 26.81 -15.58
C ALA A 700 -21.87 26.54 -17.08
N GLU A 701 -21.97 25.27 -17.49
CA GLU A 701 -21.93 24.93 -18.92
C GLU A 701 -22.96 25.83 -19.63
N ALA A 702 -22.49 26.62 -20.61
CA ALA A 702 -23.40 27.32 -21.50
C ALA A 702 -24.33 26.26 -22.07
N ALA A 703 -25.63 26.38 -21.77
CA ALA A 703 -26.66 25.49 -22.26
C ALA A 703 -26.41 25.29 -23.76
N GLY A 704 -26.02 24.07 -24.15
CA GLY A 704 -25.81 23.73 -25.55
C GLY A 704 -27.08 24.10 -26.33
N PRO A 705 -26.95 24.47 -27.61
CA PRO A 705 -28.11 24.87 -28.41
C PRO A 705 -29.19 23.81 -28.25
N ALA A 706 -30.39 24.26 -27.85
CA ALA A 706 -31.53 23.39 -27.59
C ALA A 706 -31.63 22.37 -28.73
N ALA A 707 -31.63 21.08 -28.36
CA ALA A 707 -31.75 19.99 -29.32
C ALA A 707 -32.90 20.31 -30.28
N ALA A 708 -32.58 20.38 -31.57
CA ALA A 708 -33.56 20.65 -32.61
C ALA A 708 -34.75 19.70 -32.43
N ALA A 709 -35.94 20.27 -32.35
CA ALA A 709 -37.18 19.54 -32.15
C ALA A 709 -37.25 18.36 -33.13
N ALA A 710 -37.49 17.16 -32.60
CA ALA A 710 -37.69 15.96 -33.40
C ALA A 710 -38.81 16.20 -34.43
N PRO A 711 -38.63 15.79 -35.70
CA PRO A 711 -39.63 15.99 -36.72
C PRO A 711 -40.93 15.25 -36.35
N ALA A 712 -42.06 15.94 -36.49
CA ALA A 712 -43.38 15.41 -36.20
C ALA A 712 -43.66 14.13 -37.01
N ALA A 713 -44.22 13.12 -36.33
CA ALA A 713 -44.65 11.88 -36.94
C ALA A 713 -45.67 12.13 -38.06
N PRO A 714 -45.60 11.41 -39.19
CA PRO A 714 -46.53 11.59 -40.29
C PRO A 714 -47.94 11.14 -39.89
N ALA A 715 -48.92 11.98 -40.22
CA ALA A 715 -50.33 11.72 -39.99
C ALA A 715 -50.80 10.47 -40.74
N LYS A 716 -51.58 9.63 -40.04
CA LYS A 716 -52.22 8.42 -40.57
C LYS A 716 -53.10 8.73 -41.79
N GLY A 717 -52.89 7.98 -42.88
CA GLY A 717 -53.77 7.95 -44.04
C GLY A 717 -54.55 6.63 -44.11
N LYS A 718 -55.88 6.76 -44.02
CA LYS A 718 -57.01 5.89 -44.42
C LYS A 718 -56.83 4.38 -44.51
#